data_AF-A0A2T0PX24-F1
#
_entry.id   AF-A0A2T0PX24-F1
#
_cell.length_a   1.000
_cell.length_b   1.000
_cell.length_c   1.000
_cell.angle_alpha   90.00
_cell.angle_beta   90.00
_cell.angle_gamma   90.00
#
_symmetry.space_group_name_H-M   'P 1'
#
loop_
_entity.id
_entity.type
_entity.pdbx_description
1 polymer ?
#
loop_
_entity_poly.entity_id
_entity_poly.type
_entity_poly.pdbx_seq_one_letter_code
_entity_poly.pdbx_strand_id
1 'polypeptide(L)'
;MTEPVTGTYRDPELPVADRVEDLLRRLTPDERIGLLHQHQAPVERLGLGAFRTGTEALHGLAWLGPATVFPQAVGLGSTWDPALVRAVGAATAEEVLAYHRKDPAAAGRNVWAPVVNPLRDPRWGRNEEGYAEDPWLTGLLGAAYARGLAGPGPRLRTAPTLKHFLAYNNETDRCTTSSNLPPRVLHEYELPAFLPALRAGAAVAVMPSYNLVNGRPAHLSPLIAEVLRAAAPDDILVVSDAFAPGNLTALQGFHPDPPTAYAHAIKAGLDSFTQDADRPEATLGHIREALRRGLLAPGDIDAAARHALSIRFRLGEFDPEDADGSRAQDGDVVNSPAHQALARTAATRSIVLLKNDGLLPLARPRRVAVIGQLGDALMEDWYSGTLPYSVTARDGIAARVETVFHEGVDRVVLRTGSGRVTADADPAGGPLRVVAGADRDSCAFDVFDWGGGAKALRAAANGRYLSAGEDGVLVNDQPGPAGWEVRQTFRFQERPGGAVVLRHIATGQYVTAAPGGTLVLTGDADAAAVLTVETLTDGARAAAALAATAEVAVVVAGDHPLVNGRETEDRADLDLPAAQERVLRAVHAANPKTVLVLSSGYPFSATWADETLPAVVWSAHGGQEYGNALADVLFGDAEPAGRLTQTWYRSAAELPDLFDYDIIASDATYLYYRGNPLYPFGHGLSYTDFDYSGLQVAVVGGRVLARAVVTNTGDRPGSEVVQCYTQQRRSRVKQPLRQLRGFARVELAPGESRTVTIAFDLADLAVWDVTRNRFVVEDAPRKIQLGRSAKDIRLRAPLDVPGETIPPRSIGAGPWSAADHDDYHGVTPCPAAPERGEAVRSAEADSWIAFRDVAFPPAGSGPAAVRVSANAASGGTLSLRLDDPLDGPLVGALALPPEPDRFAFAEYGCPLGEAATGRRDLFVVFDQPGVAVAILEAVPSG
;
A
#
# COMPACT_ATOMS: atom_id res chain seq x y z
N MET A 1 -3.66 12.04 50.09
CA MET A 1 -4.13 10.64 50.01
C MET A 1 -5.65 10.68 49.95
N THR A 2 -6.20 10.72 48.75
CA THR A 2 -7.62 10.49 48.50
C THR A 2 -7.91 8.99 48.67
N GLU A 3 -9.03 8.63 49.30
CA GLU A 3 -9.46 7.22 49.41
C GLU A 3 -9.51 6.56 48.02
N PRO A 4 -9.14 5.27 47.88
CA PRO A 4 -9.22 4.59 46.60
C PRO A 4 -10.67 4.51 46.15
N VAL A 5 -10.98 5.07 44.98
CA VAL A 5 -12.31 5.02 44.38
C VAL A 5 -12.69 3.57 44.13
N THR A 6 -13.69 3.09 44.86
CA THR A 6 -14.25 1.74 44.74
C THR A 6 -15.11 1.64 43.48
N GLY A 7 -14.69 0.83 42.51
CA GLY A 7 -15.45 0.52 41.29
C GLY A 7 -15.07 -0.85 40.73
N THR A 8 -16.04 -1.55 40.17
CA THR A 8 -15.85 -2.88 39.59
C THR A 8 -14.95 -2.83 38.36
N TYR A 9 -14.81 -1.67 37.71
CA TYR A 9 -13.87 -1.50 36.59
C TYR A 9 -12.40 -1.80 36.93
N ARG A 10 -12.02 -1.76 38.22
CA ARG A 10 -10.65 -2.10 38.68
C ARG A 10 -10.47 -3.58 39.02
N ASP A 11 -11.52 -4.39 38.96
CA ASP A 11 -11.44 -5.82 39.26
C ASP A 11 -11.01 -6.60 38.00
N PRO A 12 -9.78 -7.14 37.94
CA PRO A 12 -9.30 -7.86 36.76
C PRO A 12 -9.99 -9.21 36.53
N GLU A 13 -10.74 -9.71 37.52
CA GLU A 13 -11.48 -10.98 37.40
C GLU A 13 -12.83 -10.84 36.67
N LEU A 14 -13.28 -9.60 36.43
CA LEU A 14 -14.52 -9.32 35.71
C LEU A 14 -14.30 -9.24 34.18
N PRO A 15 -15.32 -9.58 33.36
CA PRO A 15 -15.26 -9.39 31.92
C PRO A 15 -14.92 -7.94 31.53
N VAL A 16 -14.07 -7.76 30.53
CA VAL A 16 -13.64 -6.43 30.06
C VAL A 16 -14.84 -5.54 29.72
N ALA A 17 -15.87 -6.09 29.06
CA ALA A 17 -17.07 -5.34 28.73
C ALA A 17 -17.76 -4.74 29.97
N ASP A 18 -17.90 -5.51 31.06
CA ASP A 18 -18.55 -5.03 32.29
C ASP A 18 -17.72 -3.93 32.98
N ARG A 19 -16.39 -4.08 32.91
CA ARG A 19 -15.45 -3.08 33.45
C ARG A 19 -15.48 -1.78 32.65
N VAL A 20 -15.53 -1.87 31.32
CA VAL A 20 -15.72 -0.72 30.43
C VAL A 20 -17.04 -0.01 30.76
N GLU A 21 -18.13 -0.75 30.94
CA GLU A 21 -19.43 -0.15 31.26
C GLU A 21 -19.48 0.57 32.59
N ASP A 22 -18.84 0.03 33.63
CA ASP A 22 -18.75 0.71 34.92
C ASP A 22 -17.91 1.99 34.81
N LEU A 23 -16.78 1.97 34.10
CA LEU A 23 -15.95 3.16 33.91
C LEU A 23 -16.67 4.22 33.06
N LEU A 24 -17.31 3.81 31.96
CA LEU A 24 -18.03 4.71 31.05
C LEU A 24 -19.16 5.46 31.77
N ARG A 25 -19.92 4.78 32.64
CA ARG A 25 -20.98 5.40 33.47
C ARG A 25 -20.45 6.40 34.51
N ARG A 26 -19.18 6.30 34.87
CA ARG A 26 -18.54 7.20 35.85
C ARG A 26 -17.93 8.43 35.22
N LEU A 27 -17.65 8.43 33.92
CA LEU A 27 -17.14 9.58 33.18
C LEU A 27 -18.22 10.65 33.02
N THR A 28 -17.81 11.92 33.08
CA THR A 28 -18.70 13.03 32.71
C THR A 28 -18.91 13.07 31.20
N PRO A 29 -19.95 13.76 30.69
CA PRO A 29 -20.10 13.98 29.25
C PRO A 29 -18.85 14.58 28.58
N ASP A 30 -18.22 15.59 29.19
CA ASP A 30 -17.02 16.23 28.64
C ASP A 30 -15.80 15.30 28.65
N GLU A 31 -15.64 14.48 29.69
CA GLU A 31 -14.55 13.50 29.72
C GLU A 31 -14.74 12.42 28.65
N ARG A 32 -15.98 11.97 28.39
CA ARG A 32 -16.27 11.03 27.28
C ARG A 32 -15.94 11.65 25.92
N ILE A 33 -16.32 12.91 25.69
CA ILE A 33 -15.94 13.66 24.48
C ILE A 33 -14.41 13.76 24.36
N GLY A 34 -13.70 14.00 25.48
CA GLY A 34 -12.25 14.08 25.51
C GLY A 34 -11.51 12.80 25.06
N LEU A 35 -12.18 11.65 25.06
CA LEU A 35 -11.62 10.39 24.57
C LEU A 35 -11.64 10.25 23.04
N LEU A 36 -12.36 11.12 22.32
CA LEU A 36 -12.49 11.07 20.86
C LEU A 36 -11.37 11.82 20.13
N HIS A 37 -10.40 12.40 20.84
CA HIS A 37 -9.23 13.04 20.24
C HIS A 37 -8.00 12.15 20.35
N GLN A 38 -7.07 12.27 19.40
CA GLN A 38 -5.81 11.54 19.39
C GLN A 38 -5.04 11.64 20.72
N HIS A 39 -4.95 12.84 21.27
CA HIS A 39 -4.36 13.12 22.58
C HIS A 39 -5.48 13.21 23.61
N GLN A 40 -5.62 12.17 24.43
CA GLN A 40 -6.63 12.06 25.48
C GLN A 40 -6.04 12.51 26.81
N ALA A 41 -6.68 13.48 27.45
CA ALA A 41 -6.29 13.96 28.77
C ALA A 41 -6.54 12.91 29.86
N PRO A 42 -5.73 12.88 30.93
CA PRO A 42 -5.98 12.03 32.08
C PRO A 42 -7.26 12.44 32.81
N VAL A 43 -7.92 11.47 33.46
CA VAL A 43 -9.03 11.70 34.39
C VAL A 43 -8.60 11.21 35.78
N GLU A 44 -7.89 12.07 36.51
CA GLU A 44 -7.24 11.75 37.79
C GLU A 44 -8.20 11.15 38.81
N ARG A 45 -9.43 11.68 38.90
CA ARG A 45 -10.44 11.20 39.87
C ARG A 45 -10.83 9.72 39.66
N LEU A 46 -10.64 9.18 38.46
CA LEU A 46 -10.91 7.78 38.11
C LEU A 46 -9.60 6.98 37.95
N GLY A 47 -8.45 7.63 38.05
CA GLY A 47 -7.14 7.07 37.75
C GLY A 47 -7.04 6.55 36.32
N LEU A 48 -7.60 7.31 35.36
CA LEU A 48 -7.43 7.14 33.92
C LEU A 48 -6.21 7.96 33.49
N GLY A 49 -5.20 7.34 32.88
CA GLY A 49 -4.00 8.02 32.42
C GLY A 49 -4.22 8.89 31.17
N ALA A 50 -3.19 9.64 30.77
CA ALA A 50 -3.15 10.19 29.43
C ALA A 50 -3.00 9.05 28.41
N PHE A 51 -3.59 9.20 27.24
CA PHE A 51 -3.49 8.21 26.18
C PHE A 51 -3.31 8.88 24.83
N ARG A 52 -2.45 8.30 23.98
CA ARG A 52 -2.25 8.76 22.61
C ARG A 52 -2.59 7.64 21.63
N THR A 53 -3.49 7.91 20.70
CA THR A 53 -3.66 7.03 19.53
C THR A 53 -2.58 7.34 18.50
N GLY A 54 -1.75 6.35 18.17
CA GLY A 54 -0.78 6.46 17.11
C GLY A 54 0.67 6.44 17.56
N THR A 55 1.41 5.52 16.96
CA THR A 55 2.86 5.41 16.93
C THR A 55 3.18 4.57 15.70
N GLU A 56 4.05 5.07 14.83
CA GLU A 56 4.38 4.36 13.60
C GLU A 56 5.30 3.17 13.89
N ALA A 57 4.99 2.06 13.22
CA ALA A 57 5.58 0.75 13.51
C ALA A 57 5.64 -0.14 12.25
N LEU A 58 5.79 0.44 11.05
CA LEU A 58 5.60 -0.25 9.77
C LEU A 58 6.53 -1.46 9.60
N HIS A 59 7.83 -1.26 9.81
CA HIS A 59 8.88 -2.29 9.71
C HIS A 59 9.95 -2.11 10.80
N GLY A 60 9.51 -1.70 11.99
CA GLY A 60 10.34 -1.22 13.08
C GLY A 60 9.69 0.00 13.73
N LEU A 61 10.16 0.43 14.90
CA LEU A 61 9.67 1.66 15.55
C LEU A 61 10.14 2.88 14.75
N ALA A 62 9.23 3.80 14.42
CA ALA A 62 9.55 4.98 13.62
C ALA A 62 9.50 6.30 14.40
N TRP A 63 10.14 7.34 13.84
CA TRP A 63 10.12 8.76 14.28
C TRP A 63 10.72 9.11 15.65
N LEU A 64 10.95 8.13 16.53
CA LEU A 64 11.37 8.37 17.91
C LEU A 64 12.90 8.32 18.11
N GLY A 65 13.67 8.31 17.02
CA GLY A 65 15.14 8.24 17.03
C GLY A 65 15.68 6.84 16.72
N PRO A 66 16.88 6.48 17.21
CA PRO A 66 17.53 5.22 16.88
C PRO A 66 16.73 3.98 17.31
N ALA A 67 16.39 3.12 16.35
CA ALA A 67 15.64 1.88 16.55
C ALA A 67 16.05 0.81 15.52
N THR A 68 15.72 -0.46 15.74
CA THR A 68 16.04 -1.49 14.73
C THR A 68 15.26 -1.22 13.45
N VAL A 69 15.96 -1.14 12.32
CA VAL A 69 15.35 -0.98 10.99
C VAL A 69 15.40 -2.31 10.25
N PHE A 70 14.24 -2.96 10.10
CA PHE A 70 14.07 -4.19 9.33
C PHE A 70 13.87 -3.87 7.84
N PRO A 71 13.92 -4.86 6.93
CA PRO A 71 13.53 -4.66 5.55
C PRO A 71 12.14 -4.04 5.45
N GLN A 72 11.94 -3.20 4.44
CA GLN A 72 10.65 -2.60 4.14
C GLN A 72 9.55 -3.69 3.98
N ALA A 73 8.29 -3.35 4.20
CA ALA A 73 7.18 -4.30 4.26
C ALA A 73 7.07 -5.19 3.00
N VAL A 74 7.31 -4.68 1.80
CA VAL A 74 7.36 -5.47 0.56
C VAL A 74 8.49 -6.52 0.57
N GLY A 75 9.61 -6.21 1.23
CA GLY A 75 10.72 -7.14 1.48
C GLY A 75 10.33 -8.23 2.48
N LEU A 76 9.67 -7.86 3.57
CA LEU A 76 9.08 -8.82 4.52
C LEU A 76 8.04 -9.73 3.83
N GLY A 77 7.23 -9.15 2.94
CA GLY A 77 6.32 -9.84 2.02
C GLY A 77 7.03 -10.94 1.25
N SER A 78 8.16 -10.59 0.66
CA SER A 78 8.96 -11.46 -0.23
C SER A 78 9.63 -12.63 0.48
N THR A 79 9.63 -12.67 1.81
CA THR A 79 10.10 -13.84 2.58
C THR A 79 9.16 -15.05 2.46
N TRP A 80 7.87 -14.80 2.21
CA TRP A 80 6.80 -15.81 2.29
C TRP A 80 6.84 -16.60 3.60
N ASP A 81 7.17 -15.92 4.71
CA ASP A 81 7.37 -16.52 6.02
C ASP A 81 6.57 -15.77 7.11
N PRO A 82 5.30 -16.18 7.34
CA PRO A 82 4.47 -15.56 8.38
C PRO A 82 5.07 -15.68 9.78
N ALA A 83 5.91 -16.69 10.05
CA ALA A 83 6.54 -16.85 11.36
C ALA A 83 7.64 -15.79 11.56
N LEU A 84 8.45 -15.56 10.54
CA LEU A 84 9.45 -14.48 10.53
C LEU A 84 8.79 -13.11 10.64
N VAL A 85 7.76 -12.83 9.83
CA VAL A 85 7.03 -11.55 9.89
C VAL A 85 6.43 -11.31 11.28
N ARG A 86 5.89 -12.35 11.93
CA ARG A 86 5.44 -12.27 13.32
C ARG A 86 6.58 -11.97 14.30
N ALA A 87 7.75 -12.57 14.11
CA ALA A 87 8.91 -12.31 14.96
C ALA A 87 9.38 -10.85 14.83
N VAL A 88 9.37 -10.28 13.62
CA VAL A 88 9.66 -8.85 13.40
C VAL A 88 8.65 -7.99 14.14
N GLY A 89 7.34 -8.25 14.00
CA GLY A 89 6.31 -7.51 14.73
C GLY A 89 6.48 -7.59 16.26
N ALA A 90 6.92 -8.74 16.79
CA ALA A 90 7.19 -8.90 18.22
C ALA A 90 8.39 -8.06 18.69
N ALA A 91 9.48 -8.04 17.93
CA ALA A 91 10.65 -7.19 18.20
C ALA A 91 10.26 -5.69 18.15
N THR A 92 9.49 -5.27 17.14
CA THR A 92 8.97 -3.91 17.03
C THR A 92 8.14 -3.53 18.26
N ALA A 93 7.24 -4.40 18.74
CA ALA A 93 6.47 -4.12 19.95
C ALA A 93 7.33 -4.00 21.21
N GLU A 94 8.42 -4.76 21.33
CA GLU A 94 9.34 -4.65 22.45
C GLU A 94 10.05 -3.29 22.48
N GLU A 95 10.45 -2.78 21.31
CA GLU A 95 11.04 -1.44 21.19
C GLU A 95 10.02 -0.32 21.42
N VAL A 96 8.80 -0.45 20.90
CA VAL A 96 7.69 0.48 21.21
C VAL A 96 7.46 0.55 22.72
N LEU A 97 7.44 -0.59 23.41
CA LEU A 97 7.27 -0.62 24.87
C LEU A 97 8.45 -0.01 25.61
N ALA A 98 9.68 -0.18 25.11
CA ALA A 98 10.86 0.46 25.69
C ALA A 98 10.79 1.99 25.61
N TYR A 99 10.33 2.53 24.49
CA TYR A 99 10.10 3.96 24.31
C TYR A 99 8.89 4.47 25.10
N HIS A 100 7.80 3.72 25.12
CA HIS A 100 6.61 4.02 25.93
C HIS A 100 6.94 4.17 27.42
N ARG A 101 7.81 3.31 27.97
CA ARG A 101 8.23 3.45 29.38
C ARG A 101 9.03 4.73 29.66
N LYS A 102 9.77 5.23 28.67
CA LYS A 102 10.54 6.47 28.78
C LYS A 102 9.64 7.70 28.67
N ASP A 103 8.74 7.69 27.69
CA ASP A 103 7.79 8.78 27.44
C ASP A 103 6.47 8.23 26.86
N PRO A 104 5.48 7.93 27.72
CA PRO A 104 4.16 7.46 27.29
C PRO A 104 3.38 8.45 26.42
N ALA A 105 3.69 9.75 26.51
CA ALA A 105 3.01 10.78 25.72
C ALA A 105 3.56 10.84 24.29
N ALA A 106 4.87 10.62 24.12
CA ALA A 106 5.51 10.54 22.82
C ALA A 106 5.31 9.18 22.13
N ALA A 107 5.33 8.08 22.87
CA ALA A 107 5.19 6.72 22.33
C ALA A 107 3.89 6.07 22.80
N GLY A 108 2.82 6.18 22.01
CA GLY A 108 1.55 5.52 22.25
C GLY A 108 1.62 4.01 22.01
N ARG A 109 0.84 3.23 22.77
CA ARG A 109 0.76 1.76 22.55
C ARG A 109 -0.25 1.37 21.48
N ASN A 110 -1.05 2.29 20.95
CA ASN A 110 -1.81 2.07 19.71
C ASN A 110 -0.90 2.37 18.52
N VAL A 111 -0.58 1.34 17.73
CA VAL A 111 0.45 1.42 16.68
C VAL A 111 -0.18 1.38 15.30
N TRP A 112 0.26 2.27 14.41
CA TRP A 112 -0.28 2.46 13.06
C TRP A 112 0.34 1.50 12.04
N ALA A 113 0.19 0.20 12.29
CA ALA A 113 0.64 -0.86 11.40
C ALA A 113 -0.16 -2.15 11.64
N PRO A 114 -0.24 -3.05 10.66
CA PRO A 114 0.34 -2.98 9.31
C PRO A 114 -0.48 -2.20 8.26
N VAL A 115 0.20 -1.81 7.17
CA VAL A 115 -0.46 -1.45 5.90
C VAL A 115 -0.87 -2.73 5.17
N VAL A 116 -2.16 -2.87 4.86
CA VAL A 116 -2.74 -4.09 4.25
C VAL A 116 -3.45 -3.81 2.93
N ASN A 117 -3.26 -2.63 2.34
CA ASN A 117 -3.75 -2.39 0.99
C ASN A 117 -3.01 -3.31 -0.01
N PRO A 118 -3.71 -4.04 -0.89
CA PRO A 118 -3.07 -4.84 -1.92
C PRO A 118 -2.23 -3.98 -2.87
N LEU A 119 -1.09 -4.49 -3.34
CA LEU A 119 -0.19 -3.83 -4.29
C LEU A 119 -0.76 -3.86 -5.72
N ARG A 120 -1.91 -3.21 -5.94
CA ARG A 120 -2.65 -3.22 -7.22
C ARG A 120 -1.83 -2.68 -8.39
N ASP A 121 -1.20 -1.52 -8.19
CA ASP A 121 -0.47 -0.78 -9.21
C ASP A 121 0.93 -0.42 -8.72
N PRO A 122 1.99 -0.88 -9.40
CA PRO A 122 3.37 -0.68 -8.95
C PRO A 122 3.85 0.78 -9.02
N ARG A 123 3.05 1.68 -9.59
CA ARG A 123 3.33 3.13 -9.58
C ARG A 123 2.89 3.82 -8.30
N TRP A 124 2.04 3.19 -7.49
CA TRP A 124 1.55 3.78 -6.24
C TRP A 124 2.72 4.23 -5.36
N GLY A 125 2.75 5.49 -4.95
CA GLY A 125 3.84 6.08 -4.16
C GLY A 125 4.06 5.47 -2.78
N ARG A 126 3.19 4.58 -2.30
CA ARG A 126 3.42 3.83 -1.04
C ARG A 126 3.44 2.33 -1.25
N ASN A 127 3.72 1.89 -2.48
CA ASN A 127 3.75 0.48 -2.84
C ASN A 127 4.75 -0.33 -1.99
N GLU A 128 5.82 0.29 -1.51
CA GLU A 128 6.80 -0.38 -0.66
C GLU A 128 6.23 -0.80 0.71
N GLU A 129 5.21 -0.09 1.20
CA GLU A 129 4.62 -0.30 2.52
C GLU A 129 3.66 -1.51 2.57
N GLY A 130 3.21 -2.01 1.43
CA GLY A 130 2.35 -3.19 1.37
C GLY A 130 3.11 -4.51 1.24
N TYR A 131 2.39 -5.62 1.40
CA TYR A 131 3.00 -6.96 1.43
C TYR A 131 2.94 -7.69 0.08
N ALA A 132 1.80 -7.64 -0.61
CA ALA A 132 1.57 -8.34 -1.87
C ALA A 132 0.44 -7.74 -2.71
N GLU A 133 0.45 -7.99 -4.02
CA GLU A 133 -0.72 -7.75 -4.88
C GLU A 133 -1.83 -8.78 -4.67
N ASP A 134 -1.50 -9.95 -4.09
CA ASP A 134 -2.48 -10.98 -3.73
C ASP A 134 -3.14 -10.66 -2.38
N PRO A 135 -4.48 -10.54 -2.31
CA PRO A 135 -5.15 -10.10 -1.09
C PRO A 135 -5.13 -11.15 0.02
N TRP A 136 -5.07 -12.45 -0.33
CA TRP A 136 -4.95 -13.52 0.67
C TRP A 136 -3.55 -13.51 1.31
N LEU A 137 -2.50 -13.38 0.50
CA LEU A 137 -1.12 -13.29 1.01
C LEU A 137 -0.92 -12.02 1.84
N THR A 138 -1.44 -10.88 1.39
CA THR A 138 -1.42 -9.62 2.16
C THR A 138 -2.13 -9.78 3.51
N GLY A 139 -3.34 -10.34 3.52
CA GLY A 139 -4.07 -10.58 4.76
C GLY A 139 -3.36 -11.58 5.69
N LEU A 140 -2.73 -12.62 5.16
CA LEU A 140 -1.96 -13.60 5.93
C LEU A 140 -0.75 -12.96 6.63
N LEU A 141 0.04 -12.19 5.90
CA LEU A 141 1.27 -11.57 6.39
C LEU A 141 0.96 -10.37 7.30
N GLY A 142 -0.01 -9.54 6.94
CA GLY A 142 -0.52 -8.48 7.81
C GLY A 142 -1.03 -9.03 9.14
N ALA A 143 -1.81 -10.11 9.12
CA ALA A 143 -2.25 -10.77 10.37
C ALA A 143 -1.07 -11.35 11.17
N ALA A 144 -0.01 -11.81 10.52
CA ALA A 144 1.18 -12.29 11.20
C ALA A 144 1.94 -11.15 11.90
N TYR A 145 2.14 -10.03 11.23
CA TYR A 145 2.77 -8.84 11.80
C TYR A 145 1.96 -8.29 12.98
N ALA A 146 0.65 -8.13 12.79
CA ALA A 146 -0.28 -7.68 13.83
C ALA A 146 -0.25 -8.61 15.07
N ARG A 147 -0.21 -9.94 14.88
CA ARG A 147 -0.03 -10.89 16.00
C ARG A 147 1.30 -10.72 16.72
N GLY A 148 2.36 -10.36 16.01
CA GLY A 148 3.66 -10.05 16.61
C GLY A 148 3.55 -8.83 17.51
N LEU A 149 2.98 -7.75 16.96
CA LEU A 149 2.77 -6.48 17.67
C LEU A 149 1.87 -6.63 18.91
N ALA A 150 0.73 -7.29 18.76
CA ALA A 150 -0.23 -7.54 19.83
C ALA A 150 0.36 -8.38 20.97
N GLY A 151 1.33 -9.25 20.69
CA GLY A 151 1.92 -10.17 21.64
C GLY A 151 1.09 -11.45 21.87
N PRO A 152 1.63 -12.44 22.59
CA PRO A 152 1.03 -13.77 22.71
C PRO A 152 0.03 -13.93 23.87
N GLY A 153 -0.05 -12.94 24.77
CA GLY A 153 -0.84 -13.03 26.01
C GLY A 153 -2.29 -12.55 25.85
N PRO A 154 -3.13 -12.74 26.88
CA PRO A 154 -4.49 -12.19 26.90
C PRO A 154 -4.51 -10.66 26.97
N ARG A 155 -3.42 -10.04 27.45
CA ARG A 155 -3.17 -8.60 27.39
C ARG A 155 -2.36 -8.26 26.15
N LEU A 156 -2.77 -7.19 25.49
CA LEU A 156 -2.10 -6.62 24.34
C LEU A 156 -0.80 -5.94 24.78
N ARG A 157 0.32 -6.25 24.12
CA ARG A 157 1.57 -5.47 24.23
C ARG A 157 1.39 -4.11 23.58
N THR A 158 0.99 -4.09 22.31
CA THR A 158 0.52 -2.91 21.59
C THR A 158 -0.86 -3.21 20.98
N ALA A 159 -1.57 -2.19 20.51
CA ALA A 159 -2.85 -2.29 19.85
C ALA A 159 -2.68 -1.99 18.35
N PRO A 160 -2.55 -3.01 17.48
CA PRO A 160 -2.27 -2.82 16.05
C PRO A 160 -3.48 -2.24 15.30
N THR A 161 -3.20 -1.27 14.45
CA THR A 161 -4.18 -0.56 13.60
C THR A 161 -3.94 -0.92 12.13
N LEU A 162 -4.88 -1.63 11.51
CA LEU A 162 -4.83 -1.87 10.05
C LEU A 162 -5.04 -0.57 9.29
N LYS A 163 -4.26 -0.33 8.23
CA LYS A 163 -4.43 0.84 7.38
C LYS A 163 -4.19 0.53 5.90
N HIS A 164 -4.76 1.26 4.96
CA HIS A 164 -5.74 2.35 5.11
C HIS A 164 -7.07 1.90 4.54
N PHE A 165 -8.14 1.90 5.34
CA PHE A 165 -9.45 1.39 4.98
C PHE A 165 -10.27 2.44 4.20
N LEU A 166 -10.46 2.33 2.90
CA LEU A 166 -10.08 1.22 2.03
C LEU A 166 -9.75 1.71 0.61
N ALA A 167 -9.16 0.80 -0.17
CA ALA A 167 -8.76 0.99 -1.56
C ALA A 167 -7.91 2.24 -1.76
N TYR A 168 -6.90 2.37 -0.93
CA TYR A 168 -5.96 3.48 -0.96
C TYR A 168 -4.65 3.01 -1.59
N ASN A 169 -4.57 3.14 -2.93
CA ASN A 169 -3.41 2.75 -3.73
C ASN A 169 -3.03 3.82 -4.78
N ASN A 170 -3.20 5.10 -4.43
CA ASN A 170 -2.65 6.24 -5.16
C ASN A 170 -2.43 7.41 -4.20
N GLU A 171 -1.42 8.23 -4.46
CA GLU A 171 -1.08 9.43 -3.70
C GLU A 171 -1.47 10.72 -4.41
N THR A 172 -1.47 10.69 -5.74
CA THR A 172 -1.86 11.80 -6.61
C THR A 172 -3.31 12.17 -6.31
N ASP A 173 -3.56 13.41 -5.92
CA ASP A 173 -4.89 13.93 -5.55
C ASP A 173 -5.65 13.04 -4.55
N ARG A 174 -4.91 12.37 -3.65
CA ARG A 174 -5.40 11.33 -2.72
C ARG A 174 -6.65 11.65 -1.91
N CYS A 175 -6.89 12.94 -1.63
CA CYS A 175 -8.04 13.36 -0.84
C CYS A 175 -9.32 13.48 -1.68
N THR A 176 -9.20 13.63 -2.99
CA THR A 176 -10.31 13.97 -3.90
C THR A 176 -10.57 12.91 -4.98
N THR A 177 -9.62 12.00 -5.23
CA THR A 177 -9.82 10.87 -6.13
C THR A 177 -10.80 9.86 -5.54
N SER A 178 -11.56 9.18 -6.40
CA SER A 178 -12.48 8.11 -6.02
C SER A 178 -11.99 6.76 -6.52
N SER A 179 -11.69 5.87 -5.58
CA SER A 179 -11.43 4.46 -5.85
C SER A 179 -12.77 3.77 -6.09
N ASN A 180 -13.07 3.51 -7.35
CA ASN A 180 -14.35 2.92 -7.74
C ASN A 180 -14.24 1.39 -7.74
N LEU A 181 -14.96 0.75 -6.82
CA LEU A 181 -14.93 -0.69 -6.59
C LEU A 181 -16.31 -1.27 -6.89
N PRO A 182 -16.47 -1.95 -8.05
CA PRO A 182 -17.63 -2.81 -8.25
C PRO A 182 -17.71 -3.86 -7.12
N PRO A 183 -18.92 -4.36 -6.77
CA PRO A 183 -19.08 -5.25 -5.61
C PRO A 183 -18.14 -6.46 -5.60
N ARG A 184 -17.87 -7.04 -6.78
CA ARG A 184 -16.91 -8.15 -6.88
C ARG A 184 -15.50 -7.74 -6.50
N VAL A 185 -15.01 -6.59 -6.96
CA VAL A 185 -13.67 -6.09 -6.60
C VAL A 185 -13.60 -5.80 -5.10
N LEU A 186 -14.62 -5.14 -4.55
CA LEU A 186 -14.71 -4.87 -3.12
C LEU A 186 -14.62 -6.15 -2.28
N HIS A 187 -15.44 -7.16 -2.60
CA HIS A 187 -15.56 -8.38 -1.82
C HIS A 187 -14.47 -9.42 -2.10
N GLU A 188 -14.01 -9.57 -3.34
CA GLU A 188 -13.04 -10.59 -3.75
C GLU A 188 -11.58 -10.12 -3.69
N TYR A 189 -11.32 -8.81 -3.68
CA TYR A 189 -9.96 -8.25 -3.71
C TYR A 189 -9.63 -7.34 -2.54
N GLU A 190 -10.43 -6.31 -2.25
CA GLU A 190 -10.07 -5.31 -1.22
C GLU A 190 -10.29 -5.82 0.21
N LEU A 191 -11.53 -6.20 0.56
CA LEU A 191 -11.89 -6.62 1.91
C LEU A 191 -11.10 -7.85 2.42
N PRO A 192 -10.76 -8.87 1.61
CA PRO A 192 -10.01 -10.04 2.07
C PRO A 192 -8.64 -9.71 2.67
N ALA A 193 -8.04 -8.56 2.36
CA ALA A 193 -6.77 -8.15 2.94
C ALA A 193 -6.89 -7.69 4.41
N PHE A 194 -8.05 -7.17 4.82
CA PHE A 194 -8.29 -6.68 6.19
C PHE A 194 -8.81 -7.77 7.14
N LEU A 195 -9.69 -8.63 6.64
CA LEU A 195 -10.48 -9.56 7.44
C LEU A 195 -9.66 -10.57 8.27
N PRO A 196 -8.54 -11.15 7.79
CA PRO A 196 -7.81 -12.17 8.54
C PRO A 196 -7.26 -11.67 9.89
N ALA A 197 -6.74 -10.44 9.94
CA ALA A 197 -6.19 -9.86 11.17
C ALA A 197 -7.30 -9.51 12.18
N LEU A 198 -8.44 -8.99 11.70
CA LEU A 198 -9.59 -8.66 12.54
C LEU A 198 -10.27 -9.91 13.11
N ARG A 199 -10.56 -10.91 12.27
CA ARG A 199 -11.19 -12.18 12.69
C ARG A 199 -10.35 -12.94 13.71
N ALA A 200 -9.02 -12.81 13.62
CA ALA A 200 -8.11 -13.42 14.57
C ALA A 200 -7.95 -12.63 15.89
N GLY A 201 -8.56 -11.45 16.01
CA GLY A 201 -8.33 -10.52 17.13
C GLY A 201 -6.88 -9.99 17.20
N ALA A 202 -6.12 -10.14 16.11
CA ALA A 202 -4.71 -9.76 16.04
C ALA A 202 -4.51 -8.27 15.82
N ALA A 203 -5.38 -7.68 14.99
CA ALA A 203 -5.53 -6.24 14.90
C ALA A 203 -6.81 -5.84 15.63
N VAL A 204 -6.71 -4.75 16.40
CA VAL A 204 -7.77 -4.29 17.30
C VAL A 204 -8.18 -2.85 16.99
N ALA A 205 -7.61 -2.29 15.94
CA ALA A 205 -7.95 -0.99 15.42
C ALA A 205 -7.86 -0.96 13.89
N VAL A 206 -8.53 0.01 13.27
CA VAL A 206 -8.48 0.26 11.83
C VAL A 206 -8.42 1.77 11.58
N MET A 207 -7.69 2.17 10.54
CA MET A 207 -7.57 3.56 10.10
C MET A 207 -8.22 3.75 8.72
N PRO A 208 -9.31 4.53 8.61
CA PRO A 208 -9.89 4.87 7.32
C PRO A 208 -8.99 5.78 6.48
N SER A 209 -9.04 5.65 5.15
CA SER A 209 -8.15 6.34 4.20
C SER A 209 -8.59 7.77 3.82
N TYR A 210 -7.71 8.50 3.12
CA TYR A 210 -7.97 9.86 2.62
C TYR A 210 -8.99 9.92 1.47
N ASN A 211 -9.03 8.90 0.61
CA ASN A 211 -9.76 8.95 -0.66
C ASN A 211 -11.28 8.83 -0.50
N LEU A 212 -11.97 9.06 -1.62
CA LEU A 212 -13.34 8.61 -1.79
C LEU A 212 -13.33 7.14 -2.25
N VAL A 213 -14.33 6.37 -1.85
CA VAL A 213 -14.64 5.04 -2.37
C VAL A 213 -16.05 5.08 -2.89
N ASN A 214 -16.24 4.77 -4.17
CA ASN A 214 -17.54 4.90 -4.85
C ASN A 214 -18.18 6.30 -4.64
N GLY A 215 -17.36 7.35 -4.68
CA GLY A 215 -17.76 8.75 -4.48
C GLY A 215 -18.04 9.18 -3.03
N ARG A 216 -17.85 8.29 -2.05
CA ARG A 216 -18.06 8.55 -0.61
C ARG A 216 -16.73 8.61 0.13
N PRO A 217 -16.47 9.62 0.98
CA PRO A 217 -15.26 9.64 1.81
C PRO A 217 -15.14 8.36 2.65
N ALA A 218 -13.96 7.73 2.69
CA ALA A 218 -13.78 6.46 3.38
C ALA A 218 -14.08 6.54 4.90
N HIS A 219 -13.89 7.72 5.50
CA HIS A 219 -14.25 8.05 6.89
C HIS A 219 -15.76 8.01 7.16
N LEU A 220 -16.59 7.99 6.12
CA LEU A 220 -18.06 7.91 6.18
C LEU A 220 -18.58 6.55 5.69
N SER A 221 -17.70 5.55 5.54
CA SER A 221 -18.07 4.26 4.96
C SER A 221 -18.92 3.42 5.92
N PRO A 222 -20.11 2.94 5.49
CA PRO A 222 -20.94 2.04 6.30
C PRO A 222 -20.26 0.67 6.53
N LEU A 223 -19.28 0.32 5.70
CA LEU A 223 -18.50 -0.92 5.81
C LEU A 223 -17.69 -1.00 7.12
N ILE A 224 -17.45 0.13 7.78
CA ILE A 224 -16.83 0.14 9.11
C ILE A 224 -17.69 -0.68 10.08
N ALA A 225 -18.99 -0.42 10.14
CA ALA A 225 -19.91 -1.16 10.98
C ALA A 225 -20.25 -2.54 10.39
N GLU A 226 -20.60 -2.58 9.11
CA GLU A 226 -21.17 -3.77 8.45
C GLU A 226 -20.14 -4.88 8.22
N VAL A 227 -18.86 -4.52 8.05
CA VAL A 227 -17.79 -5.48 7.72
C VAL A 227 -16.74 -5.53 8.83
N LEU A 228 -16.14 -4.40 9.21
CA LEU A 228 -14.99 -4.42 10.11
C LEU A 228 -15.38 -4.80 11.53
N ARG A 229 -16.36 -4.10 12.11
CA ARG A 229 -16.86 -4.41 13.46
C ARG A 229 -17.52 -5.79 13.51
N ALA A 230 -18.27 -6.16 12.47
CA ALA A 230 -18.90 -7.48 12.38
C ALA A 230 -17.90 -8.65 12.27
N ALA A 231 -16.69 -8.40 11.74
CA ALA A 231 -15.66 -9.43 11.59
C ALA A 231 -14.80 -9.64 12.84
N ALA A 232 -14.68 -8.64 13.70
CA ALA A 232 -13.86 -8.71 14.91
C ALA A 232 -14.58 -9.46 16.03
N PRO A 233 -13.86 -10.26 16.85
CA PRO A 233 -14.46 -10.97 17.97
C PRO A 233 -14.80 -10.04 19.16
N ASP A 234 -14.11 -8.91 19.26
CA ASP A 234 -14.24 -7.91 20.31
C ASP A 234 -14.33 -6.50 19.70
N ASP A 235 -14.64 -5.50 20.52
CA ASP A 235 -14.61 -4.09 20.11
C ASP A 235 -13.26 -3.71 19.47
N ILE A 236 -13.34 -3.01 18.33
CA ILE A 236 -12.20 -2.39 17.64
C ILE A 236 -12.28 -0.88 17.73
N LEU A 237 -11.13 -0.23 17.73
CA LEU A 237 -11.00 1.22 17.68
C LEU A 237 -10.79 1.71 16.24
N VAL A 238 -11.59 2.68 15.79
CA VAL A 238 -11.41 3.32 14.49
C VAL A 238 -10.77 4.69 14.68
N VAL A 239 -9.54 4.85 14.20
CA VAL A 239 -8.77 6.11 14.31
C VAL A 239 -8.65 6.75 12.94
N SER A 240 -8.86 8.06 12.81
CA SER A 240 -8.74 8.69 11.49
C SER A 240 -7.29 8.70 11.04
N ASP A 241 -7.07 8.72 9.73
CA ASP A 241 -5.78 9.15 9.17
C ASP A 241 -5.52 10.63 9.56
N ALA A 242 -4.26 11.02 9.55
CA ALA A 242 -3.81 12.32 10.02
C ALA A 242 -4.41 13.46 9.20
N PHE A 243 -5.11 14.39 9.86
CA PHE A 243 -5.80 15.52 9.25
C PHE A 243 -6.93 15.17 8.25
N ALA A 244 -7.22 13.90 8.02
CA ALA A 244 -8.25 13.47 7.09
C ALA A 244 -9.68 13.93 7.47
N PRO A 245 -10.08 14.03 8.75
CA PRO A 245 -11.40 14.55 9.11
C PRO A 245 -11.67 15.96 8.60
N GLY A 246 -10.64 16.82 8.53
CA GLY A 246 -10.76 18.17 7.96
C GLY A 246 -11.12 18.18 6.47
N ASN A 247 -10.75 17.13 5.72
CA ASN A 247 -11.03 17.05 4.28
C ASN A 247 -12.51 16.91 3.98
N LEU A 248 -13.31 16.35 4.90
CA LEU A 248 -14.75 16.13 4.74
C LEU A 248 -15.52 17.42 4.38
N THR A 249 -15.02 18.57 4.83
CA THR A 249 -15.57 19.90 4.50
C THR A 249 -14.66 20.73 3.61
N ALA A 250 -13.34 20.51 3.67
CA ALA A 250 -12.37 21.24 2.86
C ALA A 250 -12.23 20.61 1.47
N LEU A 251 -11.17 19.81 1.25
CA LEU A 251 -10.82 19.29 -0.07
C LEU A 251 -11.94 18.45 -0.72
N GLN A 252 -12.70 17.68 0.06
CA GLN A 252 -13.78 16.83 -0.48
C GLN A 252 -15.10 17.56 -0.62
N GLY A 253 -15.32 18.64 0.14
CA GLY A 253 -16.58 19.39 0.15
C GLY A 253 -17.83 18.51 0.32
N PHE A 254 -17.73 17.39 1.05
CA PHE A 254 -18.81 16.42 1.15
C PHE A 254 -19.92 16.90 2.11
N HIS A 255 -19.53 17.59 3.18
CA HIS A 255 -20.41 18.19 4.16
C HIS A 255 -20.23 19.71 4.24
N PRO A 256 -21.28 20.46 4.63
CA PRO A 256 -21.25 21.92 4.63
C PRO A 256 -20.45 22.53 5.78
N ASP A 257 -20.31 21.81 6.91
CA ASP A 257 -19.61 22.31 8.10
C ASP A 257 -19.00 21.17 8.94
N PRO A 258 -17.93 21.44 9.73
CA PRO A 258 -17.26 20.42 10.54
C PRO A 258 -18.16 19.71 11.57
N PRO A 259 -19.06 20.39 12.33
CA PRO A 259 -19.98 19.69 13.22
C PRO A 259 -20.85 18.63 12.51
N THR A 260 -21.35 18.92 11.31
CA THR A 260 -22.13 17.98 10.49
C THR A 260 -21.27 16.83 10.00
N ALA A 261 -20.06 17.14 9.51
CA ALA A 261 -19.11 16.13 9.07
C ALA A 261 -18.72 15.16 10.18
N TYR A 262 -18.40 15.69 11.37
CA TYR A 262 -17.92 14.88 12.50
C TYR A 262 -19.05 14.07 13.11
N ALA A 263 -20.27 14.62 13.16
CA ALA A 263 -21.46 13.87 13.54
C ALA A 263 -21.66 12.65 12.66
N HIS A 264 -21.52 12.82 11.35
CA HIS A 264 -21.69 11.74 10.41
C HIS A 264 -20.51 10.74 10.48
N ALA A 265 -19.27 11.20 10.62
CA ALA A 265 -18.11 10.32 10.80
C ALA A 265 -18.24 9.43 12.06
N ILE A 266 -18.66 10.01 13.18
CA ILE A 266 -18.91 9.24 14.43
C ILE A 266 -20.01 8.19 14.21
N LYS A 267 -21.11 8.54 13.54
CA LYS A 267 -22.19 7.60 13.23
C LYS A 267 -21.79 6.51 12.25
N ALA A 268 -20.88 6.79 11.32
CA ALA A 268 -20.29 5.79 10.43
C ALA A 268 -19.35 4.83 11.19
N GLY A 269 -18.82 5.27 12.34
CA GLY A 269 -18.06 4.45 13.27
C GLY A 269 -16.65 4.95 13.58
N LEU A 270 -16.31 6.21 13.26
CA LEU A 270 -15.05 6.84 13.66
C LEU A 270 -15.03 7.13 15.17
N ASP A 271 -14.00 6.64 15.87
CA ASP A 271 -13.90 6.72 17.33
C ASP A 271 -12.87 7.74 17.82
N SER A 272 -11.76 7.93 17.09
CA SER A 272 -10.69 8.86 17.45
C SER A 272 -10.27 9.73 16.26
N PHE A 273 -10.22 11.04 16.49
CA PHE A 273 -9.83 12.04 15.51
C PHE A 273 -8.34 12.38 15.66
N THR A 274 -7.55 12.02 14.64
CA THR A 274 -6.17 12.46 14.42
C THR A 274 -6.20 13.79 13.67
N GLN A 275 -6.59 14.85 14.37
CA GLN A 275 -6.83 16.18 13.80
C GLN A 275 -6.28 17.24 14.76
N ASP A 276 -5.79 18.37 14.23
CA ASP A 276 -5.26 19.50 15.01
C ASP A 276 -4.02 19.21 15.89
N ALA A 277 -3.38 18.04 15.67
CA ALA A 277 -2.21 17.55 16.40
C ALA A 277 -2.47 17.39 17.91
N ASP A 278 -1.68 18.03 18.78
CA ASP A 278 -1.84 17.97 20.24
C ASP A 278 -2.83 19.00 20.81
N ARG A 279 -3.57 19.72 19.94
CA ARG A 279 -4.50 20.80 20.29
C ARG A 279 -5.97 20.37 20.10
N PRO A 280 -6.59 19.76 21.12
CA PRO A 280 -7.91 19.14 20.98
C PRO A 280 -9.08 20.11 20.86
N GLU A 281 -8.89 21.41 21.14
CA GLU A 281 -9.99 22.33 21.44
C GLU A 281 -10.96 22.50 20.27
N ALA A 282 -10.44 22.64 19.06
CA ALA A 282 -11.26 22.82 17.85
C ALA A 282 -12.03 21.53 17.52
N THR A 283 -11.31 20.41 17.42
CA THR A 283 -11.90 19.08 17.18
C THR A 283 -13.01 18.74 18.18
N LEU A 284 -12.73 18.85 19.48
CA LEU A 284 -13.74 18.57 20.52
C LEU A 284 -14.86 19.62 20.53
N GLY A 285 -14.56 20.87 20.17
CA GLY A 285 -15.55 21.93 19.99
C GLY A 285 -16.59 21.60 18.92
N HIS A 286 -16.16 21.05 17.79
CA HIS A 286 -17.07 20.61 16.72
C HIS A 286 -17.99 19.47 17.17
N ILE A 287 -17.49 18.52 17.97
CA ILE A 287 -18.29 17.42 18.54
C ILE A 287 -19.34 17.95 19.52
N ARG A 288 -18.96 18.89 20.41
CA ARG A 288 -19.92 19.54 21.33
C ARG A 288 -21.00 20.30 20.59
N GLU A 289 -20.62 21.01 19.53
CA GLU A 289 -21.56 21.74 18.69
C GLU A 289 -22.53 20.79 17.96
N ALA A 290 -22.05 19.65 17.48
CA ALA A 290 -22.89 18.62 16.88
C ALA A 290 -23.95 18.08 17.85
N LEU A 291 -23.58 17.84 19.12
CA LEU A 291 -24.54 17.47 20.18
C LEU A 291 -25.56 18.59 20.43
N ARG A 292 -25.11 19.85 20.53
CA ARG A 292 -26.00 21.01 20.74
C ARG A 292 -27.01 21.18 19.61
N ARG A 293 -26.61 20.88 18.37
CA ARG A 293 -27.47 20.89 17.18
C ARG A 293 -28.39 19.66 17.07
N GLY A 294 -28.26 18.66 17.94
CA GLY A 294 -29.00 17.40 17.87
C GLY A 294 -28.56 16.50 16.71
N LEU A 295 -27.39 16.77 16.11
CA LEU A 295 -26.81 15.93 15.06
C LEU A 295 -26.22 14.65 15.64
N LEU A 296 -25.74 14.69 16.88
CA LEU A 296 -25.33 13.54 17.68
C LEU A 296 -26.27 13.37 18.89
N ALA A 297 -26.51 12.13 19.27
CA ALA A 297 -27.06 11.76 20.56
C ALA A 297 -25.93 11.46 21.56
N PRO A 298 -26.13 11.60 22.89
CA PRO A 298 -25.14 11.19 23.88
C PRO A 298 -24.68 9.73 23.72
N GLY A 299 -25.58 8.84 23.27
CA GLY A 299 -25.26 7.43 22.99
C GLY A 299 -24.23 7.23 21.87
N ASP A 300 -24.14 8.15 20.90
CA ASP A 300 -23.14 8.08 19.83
C ASP A 300 -21.73 8.32 20.40
N ILE A 301 -21.60 9.26 21.34
CA ILE A 301 -20.34 9.53 22.06
C ILE A 301 -19.97 8.36 22.98
N ASP A 302 -20.97 7.79 23.67
CA ASP A 302 -20.77 6.67 24.57
C ASP A 302 -20.27 5.42 23.83
N ALA A 303 -20.74 5.19 22.60
CA ALA A 303 -20.25 4.12 21.73
C ALA A 303 -18.78 4.34 21.34
N ALA A 304 -18.41 5.53 20.86
CA ALA A 304 -17.02 5.85 20.50
C ALA A 304 -16.06 5.75 21.70
N ALA A 305 -16.47 6.32 22.84
CA ALA A 305 -15.71 6.25 24.08
C ALA A 305 -15.54 4.81 24.60
N ARG A 306 -16.57 3.95 24.47
CA ARG A 306 -16.49 2.52 24.82
C ARG A 306 -15.36 1.83 24.06
N HIS A 307 -15.24 2.06 22.75
CA HIS A 307 -14.20 1.42 21.94
C HIS A 307 -12.80 1.86 22.38
N ALA A 308 -12.59 3.15 22.64
CA ALA A 308 -11.33 3.66 23.18
C ALA A 308 -10.98 3.03 24.54
N LEU A 309 -11.95 2.96 25.46
CA LEU A 309 -11.76 2.34 26.76
C LEU A 309 -11.46 0.84 26.64
N SER A 310 -12.18 0.11 25.77
CA SER A 310 -11.97 -1.32 25.54
C SER A 310 -10.51 -1.62 25.19
N ILE A 311 -9.90 -0.84 24.29
CA ILE A 311 -8.48 -0.99 23.95
C ILE A 311 -7.57 -0.70 25.14
N ARG A 312 -7.87 0.34 25.93
CA ARG A 312 -7.07 0.70 27.12
C ARG A 312 -7.11 -0.38 28.20
N PHE A 313 -8.26 -1.02 28.43
CA PHE A 313 -8.38 -2.19 29.30
C PHE A 313 -7.55 -3.37 28.77
N ARG A 314 -7.63 -3.66 27.47
CA ARG A 314 -6.89 -4.77 26.84
C ARG A 314 -5.37 -4.54 26.83
N LEU A 315 -4.93 -3.29 26.87
CA LEU A 315 -3.53 -2.90 27.08
C LEU A 315 -3.08 -3.02 28.55
N GLY A 316 -4.00 -3.32 29.47
CA GLY A 316 -3.71 -3.56 30.88
C GLY A 316 -3.61 -2.30 31.74
N GLU A 317 -4.11 -1.14 31.29
CA GLU A 317 -3.95 0.14 32.00
C GLU A 317 -4.48 0.12 33.45
N PHE A 318 -5.52 -0.68 33.72
CA PHE A 318 -6.18 -0.74 35.03
C PHE A 318 -5.85 -2.00 35.83
N ASP A 319 -4.97 -2.85 35.30
CA ASP A 319 -4.64 -4.12 35.92
C ASP A 319 -3.32 -4.02 36.73
N PRO A 320 -3.10 -4.87 37.73
CA PRO A 320 -1.82 -4.92 38.45
C PRO A 320 -0.66 -5.26 37.50
N GLU A 321 0.48 -4.58 37.67
CA GLU A 321 1.70 -4.74 36.85
C GLU A 321 2.21 -6.19 36.82
N ASP A 322 2.08 -6.94 37.92
CA ASP A 322 2.63 -8.30 38.05
C ASP A 322 1.72 -9.44 37.53
N ALA A 323 0.50 -9.13 37.07
CA ALA A 323 -0.51 -10.15 36.80
C ALA A 323 -0.25 -11.02 35.54
N ASP A 324 0.71 -10.66 34.69
CA ASP A 324 1.07 -11.41 33.48
C ASP A 324 2.58 -11.79 33.42
N GLY A 325 3.33 -11.54 34.50
CA GLY A 325 4.76 -11.79 34.53
C GLY A 325 5.59 -10.86 33.63
N SER A 326 5.06 -9.68 33.26
CA SER A 326 5.75 -8.62 32.49
C SER A 326 6.87 -7.91 33.26
N ARG A 327 7.57 -8.65 34.14
CA ARG A 327 8.77 -8.15 34.81
C ARG A 327 9.74 -7.63 33.76
N ALA A 328 10.06 -6.35 33.88
CA ALA A 328 10.98 -5.64 33.01
C ALA A 328 12.23 -6.47 32.73
N GLN A 329 12.56 -6.68 31.45
CA GLN A 329 13.97 -6.86 31.15
C GLN A 329 14.63 -5.51 31.40
N ASP A 330 15.43 -5.42 32.47
CA ASP A 330 16.25 -4.25 32.84
C ASP A 330 17.38 -3.95 31.83
N GLY A 331 17.32 -4.53 30.62
CA GLY A 331 18.28 -4.34 29.55
C GLY A 331 17.77 -3.42 28.45
N ASP A 332 18.69 -2.76 27.73
CA ASP A 332 18.34 -2.00 26.54
C ASP A 332 17.97 -2.96 25.39
N VAL A 333 16.66 -3.12 25.16
CA VAL A 333 16.13 -4.00 24.11
C VAL A 333 16.17 -3.34 22.74
N VAL A 334 16.25 -2.01 22.69
CA VAL A 334 16.29 -1.25 21.43
C VAL A 334 17.57 -1.58 20.69
N ASN A 335 17.46 -2.07 19.45
CA ASN A 335 18.61 -2.49 18.66
C ASN A 335 19.50 -3.53 19.38
N SER A 336 18.89 -4.43 20.17
CA SER A 336 19.61 -5.50 20.85
C SER A 336 20.29 -6.45 19.85
N PRO A 337 21.36 -7.20 20.24
CA PRO A 337 21.99 -8.18 19.37
C PRO A 337 21.02 -9.23 18.77
N ALA A 338 19.94 -9.56 19.49
CA ALA A 338 18.90 -10.43 18.99
C ALA A 338 18.08 -9.77 17.86
N HIS A 339 17.74 -8.49 17.99
CA HIS A 339 17.04 -7.73 16.95
C HIS A 339 17.93 -7.49 15.73
N GLN A 340 19.22 -7.24 15.93
CA GLN A 340 20.21 -7.15 14.85
C GLN A 340 20.31 -8.47 14.05
N ALA A 341 20.39 -9.61 14.76
CA ALA A 341 20.40 -10.93 14.13
C ALA A 341 19.10 -11.24 13.38
N LEU A 342 17.96 -10.79 13.92
CA LEU A 342 16.66 -10.90 13.26
C LEU A 342 16.59 -10.01 12.00
N ALA A 343 17.10 -8.78 12.06
CA ALA A 343 17.17 -7.87 10.92
C ALA A 343 18.01 -8.47 9.78
N ARG A 344 19.17 -9.06 10.08
CA ARG A 344 19.97 -9.79 9.09
C ARG A 344 19.21 -10.98 8.51
N THR A 345 18.57 -11.78 9.37
CA THR A 345 17.78 -12.94 8.92
C THR A 345 16.64 -12.52 7.99
N ALA A 346 15.93 -11.45 8.32
CA ALA A 346 14.86 -10.91 7.51
C ALA A 346 15.37 -10.39 6.17
N ALA A 347 16.45 -9.61 6.18
CA ALA A 347 17.08 -9.10 4.97
C ALA A 347 17.56 -10.24 4.05
N THR A 348 18.27 -11.23 4.59
CA THR A 348 18.75 -12.40 3.82
C THR A 348 17.59 -13.18 3.21
N ARG A 349 16.51 -13.44 3.96
CA ARG A 349 15.35 -14.18 3.45
C ARG A 349 14.49 -13.38 2.47
N SER A 350 14.57 -12.05 2.48
CA SER A 350 13.83 -11.20 1.53
C SER A 350 14.48 -11.07 0.15
N ILE A 351 15.78 -11.36 0.02
CA ILE A 351 16.50 -11.21 -1.25
C ILE A 351 15.94 -12.19 -2.29
N VAL A 352 15.55 -11.65 -3.45
CA VAL A 352 15.01 -12.40 -4.57
C VAL A 352 16.04 -12.45 -5.69
N LEU A 353 16.45 -13.66 -6.07
CA LEU A 353 17.23 -13.86 -7.29
C LEU A 353 16.28 -13.86 -8.49
N LEU A 354 16.30 -12.80 -9.28
CA LEU A 354 15.39 -12.62 -10.42
C LEU A 354 15.89 -13.36 -11.66
N LYS A 355 17.19 -13.27 -11.92
CA LYS A 355 17.86 -13.95 -13.04
C LYS A 355 19.23 -14.43 -12.61
N ASN A 356 19.65 -15.60 -13.12
CA ASN A 356 21.01 -16.11 -12.95
C ASN A 356 21.38 -17.12 -14.04
N ASP A 357 22.36 -16.77 -14.86
CA ASP A 357 22.92 -17.60 -15.94
C ASP A 357 24.22 -18.31 -15.47
N GLY A 358 24.33 -18.57 -14.16
CA GLY A 358 25.44 -19.29 -13.52
C GLY A 358 26.57 -18.41 -12.99
N LEU A 359 26.42 -17.08 -12.96
CA LEU A 359 27.41 -16.18 -12.35
C LEU A 359 27.35 -16.22 -10.81
N LEU A 360 26.16 -16.36 -10.24
CA LEU A 360 25.96 -16.46 -8.79
C LEU A 360 25.78 -17.93 -8.36
N PRO A 361 26.31 -18.31 -7.19
CA PRO A 361 27.11 -17.49 -6.27
C PRO A 361 28.52 -17.19 -6.82
N LEU A 362 29.13 -16.11 -6.34
CA LEU A 362 30.45 -15.67 -6.76
C LEU A 362 31.54 -16.67 -6.34
N ALA A 363 32.22 -17.26 -7.32
CA ALA A 363 33.25 -18.28 -7.13
C ALA A 363 34.59 -17.73 -6.60
N ARG A 364 34.58 -17.14 -5.39
CA ARG A 364 35.75 -16.58 -4.69
C ARG A 364 36.61 -15.64 -5.57
N PRO A 365 36.01 -14.57 -6.13
CA PRO A 365 36.80 -13.56 -6.84
C PRO A 365 37.87 -12.97 -5.92
N ARG A 366 38.99 -12.53 -6.49
CA ARG A 366 40.02 -11.83 -5.69
C ARG A 366 39.71 -10.35 -5.52
N ARG A 367 39.02 -9.75 -6.49
CA ARG A 367 38.66 -8.34 -6.51
C ARG A 367 37.28 -8.13 -7.13
N VAL A 368 36.42 -7.38 -6.45
CA VAL A 368 35.07 -7.00 -6.91
C VAL A 368 34.99 -5.48 -7.04
N ALA A 369 34.36 -5.00 -8.11
CA ALA A 369 34.00 -3.59 -8.26
C ALA A 369 32.55 -3.39 -7.80
N VAL A 370 32.33 -2.62 -6.75
CA VAL A 370 31.00 -2.17 -6.33
C VAL A 370 30.73 -0.81 -6.96
N ILE A 371 29.64 -0.67 -7.70
CA ILE A 371 29.36 0.51 -8.52
C ILE A 371 27.93 0.98 -8.31
N GLY A 372 27.71 2.30 -8.36
CA GLY A 372 26.37 2.90 -8.38
C GLY A 372 26.07 3.71 -7.13
N GLN A 373 25.09 4.60 -7.24
CA GLN A 373 24.76 5.59 -6.21
C GLN A 373 24.18 4.99 -4.92
N LEU A 374 23.76 3.72 -4.96
CA LEU A 374 23.31 2.94 -3.81
C LEU A 374 24.38 1.93 -3.33
N GLY A 375 25.56 1.91 -3.94
CA GLY A 375 26.61 0.94 -3.62
C GLY A 375 27.23 1.15 -2.24
N ASP A 376 27.26 2.39 -1.76
CA ASP A 376 27.86 2.77 -0.47
C ASP A 376 26.90 3.65 0.37
N ALA A 377 25.60 3.39 0.26
CA ALA A 377 24.56 4.12 1.00
C ALA A 377 23.42 3.19 1.40
N LEU A 378 22.87 3.44 2.60
CA LEU A 378 21.55 2.95 3.01
C LEU A 378 20.64 4.17 3.09
N MET A 379 19.40 4.01 2.65
CA MET A 379 18.39 5.07 2.70
C MET A 379 17.44 4.81 3.85
N GLU A 380 17.11 5.87 4.58
CA GLU A 380 15.98 5.90 5.51
C GLU A 380 14.71 6.30 4.73
N ASP A 381 13.59 5.73 5.11
CA ASP A 381 12.26 6.11 4.61
C ASP A 381 11.44 6.80 5.71
N TRP A 382 10.25 7.30 5.36
CA TRP A 382 9.42 8.05 6.29
C TRP A 382 8.86 7.23 7.43
N TYR A 383 8.72 5.92 7.32
CA TYR A 383 8.10 5.07 8.33
C TYR A 383 9.14 4.17 9.03
N SER A 384 10.37 4.69 9.12
CA SER A 384 11.51 4.06 9.80
C SER A 384 11.98 4.86 11.03
N GLY A 385 12.69 4.17 11.93
CA GLY A 385 13.50 4.81 12.96
C GLY A 385 14.83 5.26 12.39
N THR A 386 15.60 6.04 13.14
CA THR A 386 16.96 6.38 12.74
C THR A 386 17.83 5.11 12.77
N LEU A 387 18.63 4.89 11.73
CA LEU A 387 19.55 3.75 11.68
C LEU A 387 20.56 3.83 12.84
N PRO A 388 20.61 2.85 13.76
CA PRO A 388 21.59 2.85 14.85
C PRO A 388 23.02 2.64 14.34
N TYR A 389 23.13 1.94 13.21
CA TYR A 389 24.31 1.75 12.39
C TYR A 389 23.86 1.36 10.97
N SER A 390 24.78 1.39 10.01
CA SER A 390 24.51 0.98 8.63
C SER A 390 25.61 0.05 8.12
N VAL A 391 25.22 -0.98 7.35
CA VAL A 391 26.15 -1.84 6.61
C VAL A 391 25.79 -1.77 5.13
N THR A 392 26.56 -1.01 4.35
CA THR A 392 26.29 -0.80 2.91
C THR A 392 26.60 -2.05 2.09
N ALA A 393 26.10 -2.10 0.85
CA ALA A 393 26.47 -3.17 -0.09
C ALA A 393 27.99 -3.27 -0.24
N ARG A 394 28.67 -2.12 -0.33
CA ARG A 394 30.13 -2.04 -0.33
C ARG A 394 30.73 -2.61 0.95
N ASP A 395 30.25 -2.23 2.14
CA ASP A 395 30.80 -2.72 3.42
C ASP A 395 30.70 -4.24 3.52
N GLY A 396 29.51 -4.80 3.21
CA GLY A 396 29.27 -6.23 3.27
C GLY A 396 30.16 -7.03 2.31
N ILE A 397 30.36 -6.53 1.07
CA ILE A 397 31.23 -7.17 0.08
C ILE A 397 32.71 -7.01 0.48
N ALA A 398 33.12 -5.82 0.93
CA ALA A 398 34.49 -5.52 1.36
C ALA A 398 34.95 -6.35 2.56
N ALA A 399 34.01 -6.80 3.40
CA ALA A 399 34.30 -7.75 4.48
C ALA A 399 34.73 -9.13 3.97
N ARG A 400 34.46 -9.47 2.70
CA ARG A 400 34.74 -10.80 2.11
C ARG A 400 35.88 -10.80 1.10
N VAL A 401 36.04 -9.71 0.36
CA VAL A 401 36.95 -9.63 -0.80
C VAL A 401 37.51 -8.22 -0.97
N GLU A 402 38.68 -8.10 -1.60
CA GLU A 402 39.19 -6.80 -2.04
C GLU A 402 38.11 -6.11 -2.90
N THR A 403 37.74 -4.89 -2.50
CA THR A 403 36.65 -4.16 -3.12
C THR A 403 37.14 -2.80 -3.58
N VAL A 404 36.87 -2.49 -4.84
CA VAL A 404 37.01 -1.14 -5.39
C VAL A 404 35.63 -0.54 -5.59
N PHE A 405 35.50 0.78 -5.40
CA PHE A 405 34.19 1.44 -5.42
C PHE A 405 34.18 2.68 -6.34
N HIS A 406 33.07 2.86 -7.06
CA HIS A 406 32.76 4.11 -7.77
C HIS A 406 31.25 4.38 -7.78
N GLU A 407 30.84 5.57 -7.36
CA GLU A 407 29.41 5.93 -7.22
C GLU A 407 28.68 6.02 -8.57
N GLY A 408 29.40 6.27 -9.67
CA GLY A 408 28.85 6.23 -11.03
C GLY A 408 28.08 7.48 -11.45
N VAL A 409 28.01 8.50 -10.58
CA VAL A 409 27.39 9.79 -10.89
C VAL A 409 28.31 10.71 -11.70
N ASP A 410 27.73 11.57 -12.52
CA ASP A 410 28.50 12.59 -13.25
C ASP A 410 28.91 13.72 -12.30
N ARG A 411 30.13 14.23 -12.49
CA ARG A 411 30.59 15.46 -11.84
C ARG A 411 30.57 16.60 -12.84
N VAL A 412 29.88 17.69 -12.51
CA VAL A 412 29.62 18.81 -13.42
C VAL A 412 29.97 20.16 -12.79
N VAL A 413 30.13 21.16 -13.65
CA VAL A 413 30.15 22.59 -13.29
C VAL A 413 28.94 23.27 -13.92
N LEU A 414 28.22 24.05 -13.14
CA LEU A 414 27.11 24.87 -13.64
C LEU A 414 27.62 26.29 -13.96
N ARG A 415 27.34 26.77 -15.17
CA ARG A 415 27.83 28.08 -15.66
C ARG A 415 26.71 28.96 -16.12
N THR A 416 26.76 30.24 -15.75
CA THR A 416 25.94 31.29 -16.36
C THR A 416 26.78 32.09 -17.36
N GLY A 417 26.15 33.03 -18.07
CA GLY A 417 26.88 34.04 -18.86
C GLY A 417 27.79 34.96 -18.01
N SER A 418 27.58 35.02 -16.69
CA SER A 418 28.28 35.91 -15.77
C SER A 418 29.31 35.23 -14.86
N GLY A 419 29.34 33.89 -14.81
CA GLY A 419 30.28 33.17 -13.95
C GLY A 419 29.98 31.68 -13.78
N ARG A 420 30.59 31.06 -12.77
CA ARG A 420 30.31 29.68 -12.36
C ARG A 420 29.53 29.67 -11.05
N VAL A 421 28.66 28.69 -10.86
CA VAL A 421 28.04 28.43 -9.57
C VAL A 421 29.07 27.81 -8.64
N THR A 422 29.27 28.42 -7.49
CA THR A 422 30.18 28.02 -6.42
C THR A 422 29.37 27.58 -5.21
N ALA A 423 29.90 26.58 -4.50
CA ALA A 423 29.37 26.10 -3.23
C ALA A 423 30.34 26.44 -2.09
N ASP A 424 29.82 26.59 -0.87
CA ASP A 424 30.67 26.82 0.29
C ASP A 424 31.42 25.53 0.66
N ALA A 425 32.69 25.66 1.03
CA ALA A 425 33.50 24.54 1.49
C ALA A 425 33.33 24.28 3.00
N ASP A 426 32.66 25.17 3.73
CA ASP A 426 32.35 24.97 5.14
C ASP A 426 31.53 23.68 5.34
N PRO A 427 31.87 22.82 6.31
CA PRO A 427 31.09 21.62 6.63
C PRO A 427 29.63 21.89 7.00
N ALA A 428 29.31 23.08 7.53
CA ALA A 428 27.96 23.53 7.82
C ALA A 428 27.21 24.03 6.58
N GLY A 429 27.92 24.22 5.45
CA GLY A 429 27.36 24.73 4.21
C GLY A 429 27.18 26.26 4.21
N GLY A 430 26.83 26.79 3.04
CA GLY A 430 26.58 28.21 2.88
C GLY A 430 25.82 28.52 1.59
N PRO A 431 25.45 29.80 1.37
CA PRO A 431 24.72 30.20 0.18
C PRO A 431 25.51 29.97 -1.10
N LEU A 432 24.84 29.40 -2.11
CA LEU A 432 25.41 29.26 -3.44
C LEU A 432 25.52 30.60 -4.15
N ARG A 433 26.61 30.79 -4.92
CA ARG A 433 26.88 32.05 -5.61
C ARG A 433 27.39 31.85 -7.03
N VAL A 434 26.99 32.74 -7.92
CA VAL A 434 27.59 32.90 -9.24
C VAL A 434 28.81 33.81 -9.12
N VAL A 435 30.01 33.26 -9.37
CA VAL A 435 31.28 33.99 -9.23
C VAL A 435 32.03 33.99 -10.56
N ALA A 436 32.43 35.17 -11.01
CA ALA A 436 33.23 35.34 -12.21
C ALA A 436 34.67 34.85 -11.97
N GLY A 437 35.20 34.03 -12.88
CA GLY A 437 36.59 33.54 -12.80
C GLY A 437 36.86 32.51 -11.70
N ALA A 438 35.83 31.98 -11.03
CA ALA A 438 36.00 30.96 -9.99
C ALA A 438 36.69 29.70 -10.51
N ASP A 439 37.52 29.08 -9.67
CA ASP A 439 38.21 27.84 -9.99
C ASP A 439 37.24 26.66 -10.11
N ARG A 440 37.57 25.69 -10.98
CA ARG A 440 36.70 24.56 -11.28
C ARG A 440 36.42 23.65 -10.08
N ASP A 441 37.38 23.48 -9.18
CA ASP A 441 37.24 22.53 -8.07
C ASP A 441 36.22 23.05 -7.04
N SER A 442 36.17 24.36 -6.81
CA SER A 442 35.16 25.03 -5.97
C SER A 442 33.75 25.09 -6.57
N CYS A 443 33.59 24.67 -7.84
CA CYS A 443 32.35 24.75 -8.60
C CYS A 443 31.77 23.37 -8.96
N ALA A 444 32.37 22.29 -8.46
CA ALA A 444 32.02 20.94 -8.87
C ALA A 444 30.83 20.38 -8.07
N PHE A 445 29.89 19.77 -8.78
CA PHE A 445 28.71 19.10 -8.22
C PHE A 445 28.58 17.68 -8.77
N ASP A 446 28.34 16.71 -7.89
CA ASP A 446 27.92 15.37 -8.27
C ASP A 446 26.40 15.37 -8.52
N VAL A 447 25.96 14.77 -9.62
CA VAL A 447 24.55 14.78 -10.04
C VAL A 447 23.93 13.40 -9.89
N PHE A 448 22.98 13.28 -8.96
CA PHE A 448 22.20 12.08 -8.70
C PHE A 448 20.90 12.13 -9.46
N ASP A 449 20.58 11.07 -10.21
CA ASP A 449 19.32 10.92 -10.94
C ASP A 449 18.46 9.85 -10.24
N TRP A 450 17.29 10.26 -9.77
CA TRP A 450 16.33 9.41 -9.07
C TRP A 450 15.10 9.08 -9.94
N GLY A 451 15.12 9.43 -11.23
CA GLY A 451 14.01 9.18 -12.16
C GLY A 451 12.94 10.28 -12.11
N GLY A 452 11.95 10.24 -13.00
CA GLY A 452 10.88 11.26 -13.05
C GLY A 452 11.37 12.70 -13.29
N GLY A 453 12.61 12.85 -13.76
CA GLY A 453 13.31 14.14 -13.85
C GLY A 453 13.83 14.70 -12.53
N ALA A 454 13.68 13.97 -11.41
CA ALA A 454 14.13 14.39 -10.10
C ALA A 454 15.64 14.15 -9.92
N LYS A 455 16.39 15.25 -9.80
CA LYS A 455 17.84 15.21 -9.59
C LYS A 455 18.24 15.89 -8.28
N ALA A 456 19.22 15.33 -7.60
CA ALA A 456 19.86 15.96 -6.45
C ALA A 456 21.31 16.32 -6.80
N LEU A 457 21.81 17.44 -6.29
CA LEU A 457 23.19 17.88 -6.49
C LEU A 457 23.94 17.85 -5.18
N ARG A 458 25.08 17.17 -5.13
CA ARG A 458 26.01 17.19 -3.99
C ARG A 458 27.22 18.04 -4.32
N ALA A 459 27.49 19.07 -3.52
CA ALA A 459 28.67 19.90 -3.69
C ALA A 459 29.93 19.11 -3.37
N ALA A 460 30.88 19.04 -4.30
CA ALA A 460 32.16 18.36 -4.07
C ALA A 460 33.02 19.07 -3.02
N ALA A 461 32.75 20.36 -2.76
CA ALA A 461 33.49 21.19 -1.81
C ALA A 461 33.37 20.71 -0.35
N ASN A 462 32.18 20.23 0.06
CA ASN A 462 31.92 19.79 1.44
C ASN A 462 31.14 18.46 1.55
N GLY A 463 30.75 17.85 0.42
CA GLY A 463 30.00 16.59 0.40
C GLY A 463 28.53 16.73 0.79
N ARG A 464 27.98 17.95 0.86
CA ARG A 464 26.57 18.20 1.21
C ARG A 464 25.71 18.46 -0.02
N TYR A 465 24.44 18.11 0.09
CA TYR A 465 23.45 18.31 -0.95
C TYR A 465 22.95 19.75 -0.95
N LEU A 466 22.69 20.25 -2.16
CA LEU A 466 21.95 21.48 -2.37
C LEU A 466 20.55 21.34 -1.80
N SER A 467 20.12 22.37 -1.08
CA SER A 467 18.77 22.52 -0.59
C SER A 467 18.29 23.96 -0.82
N ALA A 468 16.98 24.15 -0.92
CA ALA A 468 16.40 25.48 -0.82
C ALA A 468 16.05 25.78 0.65
N GLY A 469 16.59 26.84 1.23
CA GLY A 469 16.15 27.36 2.53
C GLY A 469 14.70 27.85 2.47
N GLU A 470 14.05 28.03 3.63
CA GLU A 470 12.67 28.55 3.70
C GLU A 470 12.54 29.97 3.10
N ASP A 471 13.62 30.75 3.16
CA ASP A 471 13.76 32.08 2.54
C ASP A 471 13.99 32.02 1.02
N GLY A 472 14.05 30.81 0.44
CA GLY A 472 14.29 30.55 -0.97
C GLY A 472 15.77 30.63 -1.37
N VAL A 473 16.70 30.87 -0.46
CA VAL A 473 18.15 30.87 -0.76
C VAL A 473 18.63 29.43 -0.97
N LEU A 474 19.42 29.18 -2.01
CA LEU A 474 20.04 27.87 -2.20
C LEU A 474 21.30 27.74 -1.34
N VAL A 475 21.39 26.66 -0.57
CA VAL A 475 22.51 26.35 0.32
C VAL A 475 22.99 24.91 0.12
N ASN A 476 24.22 24.57 0.53
CA ASN A 476 24.77 23.21 0.47
C ASN A 476 25.07 22.66 1.87
N ASP A 477 24.03 22.34 2.64
CA ASP A 477 24.11 22.00 4.06
C ASP A 477 23.47 20.64 4.44
N GLN A 478 22.75 19.99 3.51
CA GLN A 478 21.98 18.79 3.82
C GLN A 478 22.76 17.49 3.56
N PRO A 479 22.51 16.42 4.33
CA PRO A 479 23.12 15.10 4.08
C PRO A 479 22.57 14.38 2.84
N GLY A 480 21.37 14.75 2.37
CA GLY A 480 20.67 14.11 1.26
C GLY A 480 19.21 14.57 1.18
N PRO A 481 18.42 14.06 0.20
CA PRO A 481 16.98 14.23 0.19
C PRO A 481 16.34 13.68 1.49
N ALA A 482 15.59 14.52 2.20
CA ALA A 482 14.96 14.15 3.48
C ALA A 482 13.75 15.04 3.79
N GLY A 483 13.00 14.67 4.83
CA GLY A 483 11.87 15.44 5.34
C GLY A 483 10.56 15.22 4.58
N TRP A 484 9.48 15.83 5.09
CA TRP A 484 8.14 15.72 4.50
C TRP A 484 8.04 16.50 3.17
N GLU A 485 8.54 17.74 3.19
CA GLU A 485 8.83 18.50 1.98
C GLU A 485 10.30 18.29 1.62
N VAL A 486 10.54 17.58 0.51
CA VAL A 486 11.91 17.27 0.06
C VAL A 486 12.46 18.46 -0.72
N ARG A 487 13.35 19.22 -0.09
CA ARG A 487 13.87 20.52 -0.58
C ARG A 487 15.21 20.41 -1.32
N GLN A 488 15.69 19.19 -1.58
CA GLN A 488 17.01 18.91 -2.15
C GLN A 488 16.95 18.47 -3.63
N THR A 489 15.77 18.51 -4.24
CA THR A 489 15.54 17.96 -5.58
C THR A 489 15.14 19.03 -6.60
N PHE A 490 15.69 18.88 -7.81
CA PHE A 490 15.59 19.84 -8.89
C PHE A 490 15.34 19.11 -10.21
N ARG A 491 14.50 19.69 -11.07
CA ARG A 491 14.34 19.31 -12.47
C ARG A 491 15.24 20.18 -13.34
N PHE A 492 16.05 19.52 -14.17
CA PHE A 492 16.86 20.18 -15.19
C PHE A 492 16.00 20.29 -16.45
N GLN A 493 15.51 21.49 -16.73
CA GLN A 493 14.68 21.73 -17.92
C GLN A 493 15.54 22.26 -19.05
N GLU A 494 15.62 21.49 -20.14
CA GLU A 494 16.39 21.87 -21.31
C GLU A 494 15.79 23.09 -22.04
N ARG A 495 16.66 23.92 -22.58
CA ARG A 495 16.38 25.07 -23.44
C ARG A 495 17.09 24.88 -24.79
N PRO A 496 16.64 25.57 -25.86
CA PRO A 496 17.30 25.50 -27.16
C PRO A 496 18.81 25.75 -27.06
N GLY A 497 19.61 24.93 -27.75
CA GLY A 497 21.08 25.04 -27.72
C GLY A 497 21.78 24.33 -26.55
N GLY A 498 21.07 23.50 -25.77
CA GLY A 498 21.66 22.65 -24.72
C GLY A 498 21.90 23.34 -23.38
N ALA A 499 21.37 24.56 -23.21
CA ALA A 499 21.30 25.20 -21.90
C ALA A 499 20.17 24.59 -21.06
N VAL A 500 20.24 24.74 -19.73
CA VAL A 500 19.22 24.26 -18.80
C VAL A 500 18.80 25.38 -17.86
N VAL A 501 17.58 25.28 -17.35
CA VAL A 501 17.13 26.02 -16.16
C VAL A 501 16.79 25.01 -15.07
N LEU A 502 17.07 25.34 -13.82
CA LEU A 502 16.73 24.48 -12.69
C LEU A 502 15.39 24.90 -12.11
N ARG A 503 14.48 23.94 -11.98
CA ARG A 503 13.20 24.11 -11.29
C ARG A 503 13.23 23.27 -10.02
N HIS A 504 13.10 23.91 -8.86
CA HIS A 504 12.99 23.23 -7.58
C HIS A 504 11.66 22.46 -7.51
N ILE A 505 11.70 21.19 -7.11
CA ILE A 505 10.54 20.30 -7.25
C ILE A 505 9.45 20.63 -6.24
N ALA A 506 9.80 20.70 -4.95
CA ALA A 506 8.84 20.93 -3.88
C ALA A 506 8.06 22.25 -4.03
N THR A 507 8.73 23.34 -4.41
CA THR A 507 8.07 24.65 -4.53
C THR A 507 7.59 24.96 -5.96
N GLY A 508 8.03 24.20 -6.96
CA GLY A 508 7.76 24.47 -8.37
C GLY A 508 8.42 25.74 -8.93
N GLN A 509 9.25 26.45 -8.14
CA GLN A 509 9.92 27.68 -8.51
C GLN A 509 11.24 27.43 -9.27
N TYR A 510 11.73 28.44 -9.98
CA TYR A 510 12.98 28.40 -10.72
C TYR A 510 14.14 28.96 -9.92
N VAL A 511 15.36 28.52 -10.21
CA VAL A 511 16.58 29.10 -9.65
C VAL A 511 16.99 30.32 -10.46
N THR A 512 17.27 31.43 -9.78
CA THR A 512 17.82 32.66 -10.38
C THR A 512 19.02 33.19 -9.57
N ALA A 513 19.78 34.11 -10.14
CA ALA A 513 20.86 34.81 -9.45
C ALA A 513 20.40 36.21 -9.03
N ALA A 514 20.29 36.44 -7.72
CA ALA A 514 19.97 37.75 -7.15
C ALA A 514 21.10 38.77 -7.40
N PRO A 515 20.83 40.10 -7.24
CA PRO A 515 21.90 41.10 -7.21
C PRO A 515 22.98 40.72 -6.18
N GLY A 516 24.24 40.64 -6.62
CA GLY A 516 25.35 40.12 -5.79
C GLY A 516 25.66 38.63 -6.01
N GLY A 517 24.93 37.95 -6.90
CA GLY A 517 25.25 36.62 -7.41
C GLY A 517 24.74 35.45 -6.58
N THR A 518 24.13 35.67 -5.42
CA THR A 518 23.52 34.59 -4.62
C THR A 518 22.39 33.91 -5.39
N LEU A 519 22.35 32.58 -5.38
CA LEU A 519 21.27 31.81 -5.99
C LEU A 519 20.05 31.72 -5.06
N VAL A 520 18.89 32.04 -5.61
CA VAL A 520 17.60 32.06 -4.91
C VAL A 520 16.50 31.49 -5.79
N LEU A 521 15.38 31.12 -5.18
CA LEU A 521 14.17 30.72 -5.89
C LEU A 521 13.36 31.94 -6.37
N THR A 522 12.75 31.82 -7.56
CA THR A 522 11.84 32.80 -8.15
C THR A 522 10.63 32.11 -8.79
N GLY A 523 9.46 32.72 -8.67
CA GLY A 523 8.26 32.28 -9.39
C GLY A 523 8.26 32.67 -10.87
N ASP A 524 9.12 33.60 -11.28
CA ASP A 524 9.23 34.08 -12.66
C ASP A 524 10.13 33.16 -13.49
N ALA A 525 9.54 32.43 -14.43
CA ALA A 525 10.24 31.51 -15.31
C ALA A 525 11.19 32.21 -16.29
N ASP A 526 10.89 33.45 -16.66
CA ASP A 526 11.71 34.24 -17.60
C ASP A 526 12.95 34.82 -16.90
N ALA A 527 12.88 34.98 -15.58
CA ALA A 527 14.00 35.38 -14.73
C ALA A 527 14.93 34.21 -14.35
N ALA A 528 14.63 32.97 -14.77
CA ALA A 528 15.43 31.80 -14.43
C ALA A 528 16.88 31.93 -14.94
N ALA A 529 17.85 31.53 -14.11
CA ALA A 529 19.24 31.49 -14.52
C ALA A 529 19.43 30.44 -15.62
N VAL A 530 19.84 30.89 -16.81
CA VAL A 530 20.20 30.01 -17.91
C VAL A 530 21.60 29.45 -17.67
N LEU A 531 21.68 28.13 -17.53
CA LEU A 531 22.88 27.41 -17.16
C LEU A 531 23.41 26.55 -18.30
N THR A 532 24.72 26.52 -18.47
CA THR A 532 25.40 25.47 -19.23
C THR A 532 25.97 24.46 -18.24
N VAL A 533 25.72 23.18 -18.49
CA VAL A 533 26.27 22.07 -17.69
C VAL A 533 27.56 21.58 -18.36
N GLU A 534 28.70 21.82 -17.71
CA GLU A 534 30.01 21.37 -18.17
C GLU A 534 30.41 20.10 -17.39
N THR A 535 30.43 18.94 -18.06
CA THR A 535 30.83 17.67 -17.42
C THR A 535 32.34 17.63 -17.19
N LEU A 536 32.76 17.55 -15.93
CA LEU A 536 34.15 17.34 -15.52
C LEU A 536 34.52 15.86 -15.54
N THR A 537 33.63 15.01 -15.02
CA THR A 537 33.79 13.56 -15.00
C THR A 537 32.50 12.90 -15.45
N ASP A 538 32.60 12.08 -16.49
CA ASP A 538 31.54 11.17 -16.91
C ASP A 538 31.56 9.96 -15.99
N GLY A 539 30.51 9.83 -15.16
CA GLY A 539 30.40 8.83 -14.12
C GLY A 539 30.32 7.40 -14.68
N ALA A 540 29.63 7.22 -15.81
CA ALA A 540 29.51 5.93 -16.48
C ALA A 540 30.85 5.47 -17.05
N ARG A 541 31.60 6.37 -17.68
CA ARG A 541 32.95 6.06 -18.21
C ARG A 541 33.93 5.74 -17.09
N ALA A 542 33.93 6.51 -16.01
CA ALA A 542 34.81 6.29 -14.86
C ALA A 542 34.49 4.97 -14.14
N ALA A 543 33.20 4.68 -13.95
CA ALA A 543 32.73 3.41 -13.40
C ALA A 543 33.13 2.21 -14.27
N ALA A 544 32.96 2.31 -15.59
CA ALA A 544 33.37 1.27 -16.54
C ALA A 544 34.88 1.01 -16.50
N ALA A 545 35.70 2.08 -16.42
CA ALA A 545 37.15 1.95 -16.29
C ALA A 545 37.55 1.23 -14.99
N LEU A 546 36.87 1.51 -13.88
CA LEU A 546 37.11 0.80 -12.62
C LEU A 546 36.64 -0.66 -12.68
N ALA A 547 35.47 -0.92 -13.26
CA ALA A 547 34.92 -2.27 -13.44
C ALA A 547 35.86 -3.20 -14.21
N ALA A 548 36.58 -2.67 -15.21
CA ALA A 548 37.57 -3.40 -15.98
C ALA A 548 38.80 -3.87 -15.15
N THR A 549 39.00 -3.30 -13.95
CA THR A 549 40.10 -3.69 -13.05
C THR A 549 39.74 -4.81 -12.08
N ALA A 550 38.47 -5.23 -12.06
CA ALA A 550 37.93 -6.25 -11.15
C ALA A 550 37.51 -7.52 -11.90
N GLU A 551 37.41 -8.65 -11.18
CA GLU A 551 36.99 -9.92 -11.77
C GLU A 551 35.47 -10.00 -11.96
N VAL A 552 34.72 -9.26 -11.16
CA VAL A 552 33.25 -9.16 -11.17
C VAL A 552 32.87 -7.71 -10.84
N ALA A 553 31.84 -7.19 -11.50
CA ALA A 553 31.22 -5.91 -11.14
C ALA A 553 29.84 -6.16 -10.52
N VAL A 554 29.55 -5.49 -9.41
CA VAL A 554 28.25 -5.46 -8.74
C VAL A 554 27.73 -4.02 -8.85
N VAL A 555 26.73 -3.81 -9.70
CA VAL A 555 26.08 -2.51 -9.87
C VAL A 555 24.85 -2.46 -8.98
N VAL A 556 24.82 -1.52 -8.04
CA VAL A 556 23.71 -1.29 -7.11
C VAL A 556 22.93 -0.06 -7.56
N ALA A 557 21.69 -0.29 -7.96
CA ALA A 557 20.78 0.70 -8.57
C ALA A 557 19.37 0.56 -7.97
N GLY A 558 18.49 1.53 -8.19
CA GLY A 558 17.13 1.53 -7.63
C GLY A 558 16.59 2.95 -7.44
N ASP A 559 15.68 3.08 -6.47
CA ASP A 559 15.07 4.36 -6.08
C ASP A 559 15.63 4.90 -4.75
N HIS A 560 15.21 6.12 -4.45
CA HIS A 560 15.35 6.73 -3.13
C HIS A 560 13.95 6.77 -2.51
N PRO A 561 13.73 6.23 -1.29
CA PRO A 561 12.37 6.10 -0.70
C PRO A 561 11.61 7.42 -0.59
N LEU A 562 12.35 8.53 -0.55
CA LEU A 562 11.81 9.89 -0.44
C LEU A 562 11.79 10.69 -1.76
N VAL A 563 12.00 10.07 -2.92
CA VAL A 563 12.02 10.80 -4.21
C VAL A 563 11.39 9.98 -5.33
N ASN A 564 10.44 10.57 -6.08
CA ASN A 564 9.83 9.99 -7.28
C ASN A 564 9.19 8.60 -7.00
N GLY A 565 8.21 8.59 -6.10
CA GLY A 565 7.58 7.38 -5.56
C GLY A 565 7.65 7.37 -4.04
N ARG A 566 6.72 8.06 -3.39
CA ARG A 566 6.61 8.21 -1.93
C ARG A 566 5.18 8.58 -1.55
N GLU A 567 4.82 8.55 -0.27
CA GLU A 567 3.58 9.19 0.18
C GLU A 567 3.48 10.65 -0.38
N THR A 568 2.30 11.08 -0.81
CA THR A 568 2.03 12.33 -1.57
C THR A 568 2.56 12.39 -3.03
N GLU A 569 3.22 11.36 -3.55
CA GLU A 569 3.79 11.36 -4.91
C GLU A 569 3.85 9.95 -5.54
N ASP A 570 2.96 9.66 -6.49
CA ASP A 570 3.05 8.44 -7.30
C ASP A 570 4.13 8.53 -8.37
N ARG A 571 4.59 7.36 -8.85
CA ARG A 571 5.48 7.25 -10.01
C ARG A 571 4.71 7.47 -11.30
N ALA A 572 5.36 8.10 -12.29
CA ALA A 572 4.79 8.23 -13.62
C ALA A 572 5.04 6.99 -14.51
N ASP A 573 6.12 6.28 -14.27
CA ASP A 573 6.59 5.13 -15.07
C ASP A 573 7.24 4.06 -14.17
N LEU A 574 7.73 2.99 -14.80
CA LEU A 574 8.44 1.89 -14.13
C LEU A 574 9.94 1.89 -14.44
N ASP A 575 10.47 2.90 -15.12
CA ASP A 575 11.80 2.85 -15.71
C ASP A 575 12.88 3.06 -14.65
N LEU A 576 14.02 2.37 -14.83
CA LEU A 576 15.21 2.65 -14.03
C LEU A 576 15.71 4.05 -14.41
N PRO A 577 16.16 4.89 -13.46
CA PRO A 577 16.64 6.22 -13.79
C PRO A 577 17.72 6.19 -14.87
N ALA A 578 17.58 7.05 -15.88
CA ALA A 578 18.35 6.97 -17.12
C ALA A 578 19.87 7.05 -16.89
N ALA A 579 20.32 7.86 -15.92
CA ALA A 579 21.74 7.90 -15.57
C ALA A 579 22.24 6.57 -14.97
N GLN A 580 21.44 5.91 -14.13
CA GLN A 580 21.79 4.61 -13.54
C GLN A 580 21.84 3.52 -14.62
N GLU A 581 20.89 3.51 -15.55
CA GLU A 581 20.90 2.57 -16.67
C GLU A 581 22.13 2.79 -17.59
N ARG A 582 22.52 4.04 -17.85
CA ARG A 582 23.73 4.38 -18.60
C ARG A 582 25.00 3.83 -17.93
N VAL A 583 25.11 3.95 -16.60
CA VAL A 583 26.21 3.37 -15.82
C VAL A 583 26.22 1.86 -15.95
N LEU A 584 25.08 1.21 -15.74
CA LEU A 584 24.95 -0.24 -15.83
C LEU A 584 25.40 -0.78 -17.20
N ARG A 585 24.95 -0.17 -18.29
CA ARG A 585 25.31 -0.53 -19.66
C ARG A 585 26.81 -0.36 -19.92
N ALA A 586 27.40 0.75 -19.48
CA ALA A 586 28.83 1.02 -19.65
C ALA A 586 29.70 0.04 -18.84
N VAL A 587 29.29 -0.27 -17.61
CA VAL A 587 29.97 -1.24 -16.73
C VAL A 587 29.92 -2.64 -17.33
N HIS A 588 28.74 -3.10 -17.78
CA HIS A 588 28.62 -4.41 -18.40
C HIS A 588 29.47 -4.54 -19.68
N ALA A 589 29.52 -3.48 -20.49
CA ALA A 589 30.37 -3.46 -21.68
C ALA A 589 31.88 -3.59 -21.35
N ALA A 590 32.31 -3.04 -20.22
CA ALA A 590 33.69 -3.16 -19.75
C ALA A 590 33.97 -4.45 -18.97
N ASN A 591 32.95 -5.01 -18.30
CA ASN A 591 33.04 -6.24 -17.53
C ASN A 591 31.75 -7.09 -17.72
N PRO A 592 31.78 -8.12 -18.58
CA PRO A 592 30.60 -8.94 -18.85
C PRO A 592 30.14 -9.76 -17.64
N LYS A 593 30.99 -9.93 -16.61
CA LYS A 593 30.61 -10.53 -15.31
C LYS A 593 30.02 -9.46 -14.41
N THR A 594 28.91 -8.89 -14.84
CA THR A 594 28.17 -7.85 -14.10
C THR A 594 26.93 -8.44 -13.45
N VAL A 595 26.77 -8.21 -12.16
CA VAL A 595 25.54 -8.45 -11.39
C VAL A 595 24.83 -7.11 -11.20
N LEU A 596 23.55 -7.04 -11.53
CA LEU A 596 22.69 -5.93 -11.11
C LEU A 596 22.02 -6.30 -9.78
N VAL A 597 22.17 -5.43 -8.78
CA VAL A 597 21.40 -5.45 -7.53
C VAL A 597 20.45 -4.26 -7.55
N LEU A 598 19.15 -4.54 -7.64
CA LEU A 598 18.11 -3.54 -7.46
C LEU A 598 17.80 -3.41 -5.98
N SER A 599 18.21 -2.31 -5.35
CA SER A 599 17.84 -1.94 -3.98
C SER A 599 16.67 -0.96 -4.05
N SER A 600 15.44 -1.49 -4.00
CA SER A 600 14.26 -0.69 -4.31
C SER A 600 12.98 -1.10 -3.57
N GLY A 601 12.17 -0.12 -3.17
CA GLY A 601 10.80 -0.34 -2.69
C GLY A 601 9.81 -0.74 -3.80
N TYR A 602 10.21 -0.54 -5.07
CA TYR A 602 9.33 -0.68 -6.23
C TYR A 602 9.85 -1.65 -7.30
N PRO A 603 8.94 -2.22 -8.12
CA PRO A 603 9.30 -2.88 -9.37
C PRO A 603 9.92 -1.91 -10.38
N PHE A 604 10.88 -2.39 -11.16
CA PHE A 604 11.45 -1.67 -12.30
C PHE A 604 11.29 -2.47 -13.60
N SER A 605 11.00 -1.79 -14.71
CA SER A 605 10.96 -2.31 -16.09
C SER A 605 12.37 -2.59 -16.64
N ALA A 606 13.17 -3.36 -15.91
CA ALA A 606 14.59 -3.65 -16.19
C ALA A 606 14.78 -4.67 -17.35
N THR A 607 14.05 -4.51 -18.45
CA THR A 607 14.00 -5.43 -19.60
C THR A 607 15.37 -5.68 -20.23
N TRP A 608 16.14 -4.62 -20.49
CA TRP A 608 17.49 -4.76 -21.03
C TRP A 608 18.43 -5.54 -20.09
N ALA A 609 18.29 -5.34 -18.77
CA ALA A 609 19.09 -6.04 -17.78
C ALA A 609 18.75 -7.54 -17.74
N ASP A 610 17.46 -7.89 -17.76
CA ASP A 610 16.99 -9.28 -17.87
C ASP A 610 17.49 -9.94 -19.16
N GLU A 611 17.50 -9.25 -20.29
CA GLU A 611 17.94 -9.83 -21.57
C GLU A 611 19.47 -10.00 -21.66
N THR A 612 20.25 -9.10 -21.02
CA THR A 612 21.68 -8.98 -21.29
C THR A 612 22.57 -9.44 -20.14
N LEU A 613 22.19 -9.19 -18.88
CA LEU A 613 23.06 -9.45 -17.74
C LEU A 613 23.03 -10.91 -17.31
N PRO A 614 24.16 -11.47 -16.85
CA PRO A 614 24.19 -12.84 -16.35
C PRO A 614 23.49 -13.00 -15.00
N ALA A 615 23.30 -11.95 -14.20
CA ALA A 615 22.54 -12.05 -12.96
C ALA A 615 21.84 -10.75 -12.57
N VAL A 616 20.61 -10.88 -12.07
CA VAL A 616 19.81 -9.78 -11.52
C VAL A 616 19.27 -10.23 -10.17
N VAL A 617 19.53 -9.43 -9.14
CA VAL A 617 19.07 -9.61 -7.78
C VAL A 617 18.21 -8.42 -7.41
N TRP A 618 17.10 -8.67 -6.72
CA TRP A 618 16.35 -7.61 -6.07
C TRP A 618 16.40 -7.80 -4.56
N SER A 619 16.67 -6.70 -3.88
CA SER A 619 16.50 -6.51 -2.46
C SER A 619 15.57 -5.32 -2.30
N ALA A 620 14.50 -5.46 -1.53
CA ALA A 620 13.81 -4.28 -1.02
C ALA A 620 14.81 -3.33 -0.31
N HIS A 621 14.37 -2.18 0.18
CA HIS A 621 15.18 -1.45 1.17
C HIS A 621 15.39 -2.35 2.39
N GLY A 622 16.60 -2.92 2.50
CA GLY A 622 16.88 -4.11 3.32
C GLY A 622 17.13 -3.84 4.81
N GLY A 623 16.96 -2.60 5.26
CA GLY A 623 17.26 -2.18 6.62
C GLY A 623 18.75 -2.19 6.96
N GLN A 624 19.06 -2.11 8.25
CA GLN A 624 20.42 -1.83 8.75
C GLN A 624 21.47 -2.91 8.43
N GLU A 625 21.03 -4.15 8.21
CA GLU A 625 21.87 -5.33 7.92
C GLU A 625 21.95 -5.69 6.42
N TYR A 626 21.43 -4.82 5.55
CA TYR A 626 21.34 -5.04 4.10
C TYR A 626 22.66 -5.55 3.48
N GLY A 627 23.78 -4.89 3.74
CA GLY A 627 25.07 -5.24 3.13
C GLY A 627 25.56 -6.64 3.50
N ASN A 628 25.42 -7.02 4.78
CA ASN A 628 25.79 -8.36 5.25
C ASN A 628 24.90 -9.42 4.60
N ALA A 629 23.58 -9.20 4.57
CA ALA A 629 22.63 -10.10 3.95
C ALA A 629 22.89 -10.26 2.44
N LEU A 630 23.15 -9.17 1.74
CA LEU A 630 23.49 -9.18 0.32
C LEU A 630 24.77 -9.98 0.07
N ALA A 631 25.83 -9.74 0.84
CA ALA A 631 27.08 -10.49 0.72
C ALA A 631 26.87 -11.98 0.98
N ASP A 632 26.11 -12.37 2.01
CA ASP A 632 25.83 -13.77 2.31
C ASP A 632 25.19 -14.48 1.10
N VAL A 633 24.25 -13.83 0.41
CA VAL A 633 23.64 -14.36 -0.82
C VAL A 633 24.63 -14.36 -1.97
N LEU A 634 25.26 -13.23 -2.30
CA LEU A 634 26.16 -13.12 -3.46
C LEU A 634 27.31 -14.13 -3.41
N PHE A 635 27.88 -14.41 -2.24
CA PHE A 635 28.95 -15.38 -2.07
C PHE A 635 28.46 -16.81 -1.79
N GLY A 636 27.15 -17.01 -1.66
CA GLY A 636 26.52 -18.32 -1.53
C GLY A 636 26.59 -18.94 -0.13
N ASP A 637 26.87 -18.15 0.90
CA ASP A 637 26.76 -18.56 2.31
C ASP A 637 25.30 -18.70 2.74
N ALA A 638 24.42 -17.94 2.09
CA ALA A 638 22.98 -18.06 2.22
C ALA A 638 22.33 -18.34 0.86
N GLU A 639 21.21 -19.07 0.88
CA GLU A 639 20.38 -19.29 -0.30
C GLU A 639 19.52 -18.06 -0.59
N PRO A 640 19.38 -17.64 -1.87
CA PRO A 640 18.37 -16.68 -2.26
C PRO A 640 17.00 -17.34 -2.08
N ALA A 641 16.26 -16.88 -1.10
CA ALA A 641 15.08 -17.57 -0.62
C ALA A 641 13.79 -16.75 -0.70
N GLY A 642 13.89 -15.51 -1.19
CA GLY A 642 12.74 -14.66 -1.44
C GLY A 642 11.99 -15.04 -2.71
N ARG A 643 10.72 -14.65 -2.78
CA ARG A 643 9.85 -14.75 -3.96
C ARG A 643 9.05 -13.46 -4.11
N LEU A 644 8.91 -12.95 -5.33
CA LEU A 644 8.14 -11.75 -5.61
C LEU A 644 6.69 -11.87 -5.13
N THR A 645 6.17 -10.81 -4.53
CA THR A 645 4.78 -10.71 -4.06
C THR A 645 3.90 -9.83 -4.95
N GLN A 646 4.45 -9.34 -6.06
CA GLN A 646 3.76 -8.56 -7.07
C GLN A 646 4.34 -8.86 -8.45
N THR A 647 3.53 -8.63 -9.48
CA THR A 647 3.91 -8.83 -10.87
C THR A 647 4.80 -7.67 -11.32
N TRP A 648 5.96 -7.99 -11.90
CA TRP A 648 6.83 -7.00 -12.53
C TRP A 648 6.51 -6.92 -14.02
N TYR A 649 5.95 -5.80 -14.43
CA TYR A 649 5.56 -5.51 -15.81
C TYR A 649 6.77 -5.10 -16.64
N ARG A 650 6.68 -5.26 -17.97
CA ARG A 650 7.76 -4.87 -18.88
C ARG A 650 7.78 -3.37 -19.15
N SER A 651 6.63 -2.71 -18.99
CA SER A 651 6.46 -1.26 -19.15
C SER A 651 5.21 -0.79 -18.42
N ALA A 652 5.20 0.48 -18.00
CA ALA A 652 3.99 1.13 -17.50
C ALA A 652 2.86 1.18 -18.54
N ALA A 653 3.16 1.06 -19.84
CA ALA A 653 2.15 0.99 -20.91
C ALA A 653 1.29 -0.29 -20.87
N GLU A 654 1.70 -1.30 -20.10
CA GLU A 654 0.93 -2.54 -19.88
C GLU A 654 -0.03 -2.43 -18.68
N LEU A 655 0.04 -1.33 -17.93
CA LEU A 655 -0.83 -1.07 -16.79
C LEU A 655 -2.08 -0.29 -17.25
N PRO A 656 -3.23 -0.48 -16.57
CA PRO A 656 -4.37 0.40 -16.75
C PRO A 656 -4.07 1.82 -16.25
N ASP A 657 -5.06 2.71 -16.32
CA ASP A 657 -4.95 4.01 -15.65
C ASP A 657 -4.73 3.81 -14.14
N LEU A 658 -3.94 4.69 -13.51
CA LEU A 658 -3.65 4.57 -12.08
C LEU A 658 -4.92 4.64 -11.23
N PHE A 659 -5.95 5.36 -11.68
CA PHE A 659 -7.22 5.52 -10.96
C PHE A 659 -8.26 4.45 -11.34
N ASP A 660 -7.92 3.50 -12.21
CA ASP A 660 -8.80 2.37 -12.53
C ASP A 660 -8.63 1.25 -11.49
N TYR A 661 -9.56 1.21 -10.54
CA TYR A 661 -9.58 0.21 -9.47
C TYR A 661 -10.35 -1.07 -9.86
N ASP A 662 -11.02 -1.13 -11.02
CA ASP A 662 -11.66 -2.36 -11.47
C ASP A 662 -10.63 -3.30 -12.10
N ILE A 663 -9.90 -4.03 -11.26
CA ILE A 663 -8.89 -5.00 -11.68
C ILE A 663 -9.46 -6.13 -12.56
N ILE A 664 -10.78 -6.37 -12.48
CA ILE A 664 -11.45 -7.43 -13.22
C ILE A 664 -11.67 -6.95 -14.66
N ALA A 665 -12.22 -5.75 -14.84
CA ALA A 665 -12.43 -5.17 -16.18
C ALA A 665 -11.09 -4.86 -16.86
N SER A 666 -10.16 -4.24 -16.13
CA SER A 666 -8.87 -3.76 -16.64
C SER A 666 -7.80 -4.84 -16.88
N ASP A 667 -8.08 -6.10 -16.54
CA ASP A 667 -7.11 -7.20 -16.65
C ASP A 667 -5.81 -6.92 -15.83
N ALA A 668 -5.94 -6.42 -14.60
CA ALA A 668 -4.79 -6.07 -13.75
C ALA A 668 -4.37 -7.21 -12.80
N THR A 669 -3.14 -7.11 -12.25
CA THR A 669 -2.49 -8.08 -11.34
C THR A 669 -2.29 -9.47 -11.94
N TYR A 670 -1.59 -10.39 -11.28
CA TYR A 670 -1.49 -11.79 -11.75
C TYR A 670 -2.86 -12.50 -11.86
N LEU A 671 -3.89 -11.99 -11.18
CA LEU A 671 -5.23 -12.55 -11.20
C LEU A 671 -5.85 -12.45 -12.59
N TYR A 672 -5.70 -11.32 -13.30
CA TYR A 672 -6.38 -11.08 -14.58
C TYR A 672 -5.44 -10.70 -15.72
N TYR A 673 -4.20 -10.28 -15.45
CA TYR A 673 -3.25 -9.86 -16.48
C TYR A 673 -2.89 -10.98 -17.46
N ARG A 674 -3.20 -10.74 -18.73
CA ARG A 674 -3.01 -11.69 -19.84
C ARG A 674 -1.71 -11.49 -20.62
N GLY A 675 -0.97 -10.42 -20.33
CA GLY A 675 0.30 -10.14 -20.99
C GLY A 675 1.44 -11.04 -20.49
N ASN A 676 2.67 -10.66 -20.84
CA ASN A 676 3.86 -11.43 -20.52
C ASN A 676 4.73 -10.69 -19.51
N PRO A 677 4.58 -10.95 -18.19
CA PRO A 677 5.32 -10.22 -17.19
C PRO A 677 6.84 -10.37 -17.37
N LEU A 678 7.59 -9.36 -16.97
CA LEU A 678 9.05 -9.44 -16.88
C LEU A 678 9.41 -10.51 -15.84
N TYR A 679 8.86 -10.37 -14.64
CA TYR A 679 8.89 -11.42 -13.60
C TYR A 679 7.48 -11.61 -13.04
N PRO A 680 6.92 -12.84 -13.07
CA PRO A 680 5.57 -13.09 -12.60
C PRO A 680 5.48 -13.07 -11.06
N PHE A 681 4.28 -12.84 -10.52
CA PHE A 681 3.98 -13.09 -9.10
C PHE A 681 4.51 -14.46 -8.64
N GLY A 682 5.14 -14.48 -7.47
CA GLY A 682 5.76 -15.67 -6.89
C GLY A 682 7.14 -16.03 -7.46
N HIS A 683 7.68 -15.28 -8.44
CA HIS A 683 8.98 -15.58 -9.05
C HIS A 683 10.16 -15.38 -8.10
N GLY A 684 11.15 -16.25 -8.18
CA GLY A 684 12.41 -16.14 -7.47
C GLY A 684 13.20 -17.44 -7.61
N LEU A 685 14.45 -17.32 -8.04
CA LEU A 685 15.33 -18.46 -8.28
C LEU A 685 15.98 -18.92 -6.98
N SER A 686 16.49 -20.15 -7.01
CA SER A 686 17.35 -20.76 -6.00
C SER A 686 18.71 -21.02 -6.65
N TYR A 687 19.77 -21.25 -5.86
CA TYR A 687 21.03 -21.75 -6.43
C TYR A 687 20.98 -23.25 -6.78
N THR A 688 19.84 -23.90 -6.53
CA THR A 688 19.60 -25.30 -6.86
C THR A 688 18.24 -25.52 -7.51
N ASP A 689 18.05 -26.71 -8.10
CA ASP A 689 16.84 -27.09 -8.82
C ASP A 689 15.91 -27.94 -7.97
N PHE A 690 14.61 -27.80 -8.24
CA PHE A 690 13.57 -28.59 -7.58
C PHE A 690 12.62 -29.22 -8.60
N ASP A 691 12.36 -30.52 -8.41
CA ASP A 691 11.35 -31.27 -9.15
C ASP A 691 10.12 -31.58 -8.29
N TYR A 692 8.97 -31.64 -8.93
CA TYR A 692 7.65 -31.77 -8.32
C TYR A 692 6.99 -33.00 -8.91
N SER A 693 6.54 -33.93 -8.07
CA SER A 693 5.86 -35.14 -8.53
C SER A 693 4.70 -35.57 -7.64
N GLY A 694 3.84 -36.44 -8.17
CA GLY A 694 2.82 -37.15 -7.38
C GLY A 694 1.75 -36.24 -6.75
N LEU A 695 1.27 -35.20 -7.45
CA LEU A 695 0.17 -34.36 -6.95
C LEU A 695 -1.10 -35.21 -6.74
N GLN A 696 -1.56 -35.24 -5.50
CA GLN A 696 -2.82 -35.82 -5.06
C GLN A 696 -3.70 -34.70 -4.48
N VAL A 697 -4.96 -34.65 -4.90
CA VAL A 697 -5.94 -33.70 -4.39
C VAL A 697 -7.10 -34.46 -3.77
N ALA A 698 -7.50 -34.07 -2.56
CA ALA A 698 -8.65 -34.64 -1.86
C ALA A 698 -9.45 -33.54 -1.18
N VAL A 699 -10.76 -33.78 -1.01
CA VAL A 699 -11.63 -32.93 -0.18
C VAL A 699 -12.00 -33.71 1.07
N VAL A 700 -11.59 -33.23 2.25
CA VAL A 700 -11.81 -33.91 3.53
C VAL A 700 -12.34 -32.88 4.54
N GLY A 701 -13.50 -33.16 5.13
CA GLY A 701 -14.07 -32.31 6.17
C GLY A 701 -14.29 -30.85 5.75
N GLY A 702 -14.67 -30.60 4.49
CA GLY A 702 -14.87 -29.24 3.97
C GLY A 702 -13.57 -28.51 3.62
N ARG A 703 -12.42 -29.17 3.64
CA ARG A 703 -11.11 -28.61 3.24
C ARG A 703 -10.57 -29.30 2.01
N VAL A 704 -9.92 -28.55 1.14
CA VAL A 704 -9.13 -29.08 0.03
C VAL A 704 -7.72 -29.37 0.54
N LEU A 705 -7.20 -30.56 0.23
CA LEU A 705 -5.84 -30.99 0.54
C LEU A 705 -5.10 -31.28 -0.76
N ALA A 706 -4.05 -30.52 -1.06
CA ALA A 706 -3.13 -30.76 -2.17
C ALA A 706 -1.79 -31.27 -1.63
N ARG A 707 -1.43 -32.52 -1.97
CA ARG A 707 -0.21 -33.19 -1.49
C ARG A 707 0.69 -33.52 -2.67
N ALA A 708 1.97 -33.18 -2.60
CA ALA A 708 2.94 -33.50 -3.65
C ALA A 708 4.33 -33.75 -3.05
N VAL A 709 5.18 -34.47 -3.77
CA VAL A 709 6.59 -34.66 -3.41
C VAL A 709 7.43 -33.60 -4.12
N VAL A 710 8.28 -32.92 -3.35
CA VAL A 710 9.25 -31.95 -3.83
C VAL A 710 10.63 -32.50 -3.55
N THR A 711 11.47 -32.55 -4.57
CA THR A 711 12.83 -33.08 -4.47
C THR A 711 13.82 -32.01 -4.88
N ASN A 712 14.85 -31.79 -4.07
CA ASN A 712 16.02 -31.03 -4.51
C ASN A 712 16.85 -31.92 -5.46
N THR A 713 16.91 -31.55 -6.73
CA THR A 713 17.59 -32.31 -7.78
C THR A 713 18.97 -31.77 -8.12
N GLY A 714 19.40 -30.67 -7.51
CA GLY A 714 20.73 -30.13 -7.72
C GLY A 714 21.76 -30.68 -6.73
N ASP A 715 22.89 -29.97 -6.62
CA ASP A 715 24.11 -30.41 -5.92
C ASP A 715 24.39 -29.66 -4.61
N ARG A 716 23.54 -28.71 -4.23
CA ARG A 716 23.65 -27.93 -2.98
C ARG A 716 22.31 -27.83 -2.24
N PRO A 717 22.31 -27.57 -0.92
CA PRO A 717 21.09 -27.28 -0.18
C PRO A 717 20.36 -26.08 -0.81
N GLY A 718 19.04 -26.06 -0.72
CA GLY A 718 18.23 -24.99 -1.30
C GLY A 718 16.94 -24.75 -0.55
N SER A 719 16.32 -23.58 -0.82
CA SER A 719 14.99 -23.23 -0.34
C SER A 719 13.99 -23.14 -1.49
N GLU A 720 12.82 -23.74 -1.32
CA GLU A 720 11.70 -23.67 -2.26
C GLU A 720 10.42 -23.19 -1.60
N VAL A 721 9.63 -22.41 -2.33
CA VAL A 721 8.26 -22.01 -1.96
C VAL A 721 7.30 -22.62 -2.97
N VAL A 722 6.65 -23.71 -2.58
CA VAL A 722 5.65 -24.40 -3.39
C VAL A 722 4.33 -23.64 -3.28
N GLN A 723 3.86 -23.07 -4.38
CA GLN A 723 2.65 -22.25 -4.41
C GLN A 723 1.48 -23.06 -4.98
N CYS A 724 0.32 -23.00 -4.33
CA CYS A 724 -0.91 -23.68 -4.73
C CYS A 724 -1.93 -22.68 -5.25
N TYR A 725 -2.32 -22.84 -6.51
CA TYR A 725 -3.30 -22.00 -7.18
C TYR A 725 -4.55 -22.80 -7.56
N THR A 726 -5.69 -22.11 -7.59
CA THR A 726 -6.92 -22.61 -8.21
C THR A 726 -7.23 -21.87 -9.49
N GLN A 727 -7.83 -22.57 -10.46
CA GLN A 727 -8.37 -22.00 -11.68
C GLN A 727 -9.77 -22.57 -11.94
N GLN A 728 -10.80 -21.72 -11.88
CA GLN A 728 -12.16 -22.07 -12.26
C GLN A 728 -12.36 -21.84 -13.76
N ARG A 729 -12.85 -22.86 -14.48
CA ARG A 729 -12.91 -22.81 -15.96
C ARG A 729 -14.24 -22.31 -16.52
N ARG A 730 -15.29 -22.32 -15.72
CA ARG A 730 -16.66 -21.95 -16.11
C ARG A 730 -17.28 -21.12 -15.00
N SER A 731 -17.86 -20.00 -15.37
CA SER A 731 -18.69 -19.14 -14.53
C SER A 731 -19.45 -18.19 -15.45
N ARG A 732 -20.54 -17.60 -14.97
CA ARG A 732 -21.19 -16.47 -15.67
C ARG A 732 -20.36 -15.19 -15.59
N VAL A 733 -19.53 -15.05 -14.56
CA VAL A 733 -18.68 -13.87 -14.35
C VAL A 733 -17.23 -14.18 -14.70
N LYS A 734 -16.44 -13.13 -15.03
CA LYS A 734 -15.02 -13.26 -15.33
C LYS A 734 -14.27 -13.84 -14.12
N GLN A 735 -13.55 -14.93 -14.35
CA GLN A 735 -12.78 -15.65 -13.34
C GLN A 735 -11.29 -15.27 -13.41
N PRO A 736 -10.57 -15.24 -12.28
CA PRO A 736 -9.12 -15.13 -12.29
C PRO A 736 -8.47 -16.22 -13.14
N LEU A 737 -7.38 -15.86 -13.82
CA LEU A 737 -6.51 -16.80 -14.52
C LEU A 737 -5.99 -17.87 -13.56
N ARG A 738 -5.61 -17.43 -12.36
CA ARG A 738 -5.16 -18.22 -11.20
C ARG A 738 -5.42 -17.42 -9.94
N GLN A 739 -5.68 -18.11 -8.82
CA GLN A 739 -5.80 -17.48 -7.51
C GLN A 739 -5.04 -18.31 -6.48
N LEU A 740 -4.13 -17.68 -5.74
CA LEU A 740 -3.34 -18.32 -4.69
C LEU A 740 -4.25 -18.78 -3.55
N ARG A 741 -4.06 -20.02 -3.09
CA ARG A 741 -4.83 -20.61 -1.97
C ARG A 741 -3.96 -21.05 -0.81
N GLY A 742 -2.66 -21.07 -0.99
CA GLY A 742 -1.72 -21.54 0.02
C GLY A 742 -0.34 -21.76 -0.57
N PHE A 743 0.64 -21.92 0.32
CA PHE A 743 1.99 -22.28 -0.05
C PHE A 743 2.62 -23.17 1.01
N ALA A 744 3.71 -23.84 0.66
CA ALA A 744 4.57 -24.54 1.58
C ALA A 744 6.03 -24.16 1.30
N ARG A 745 6.75 -23.74 2.35
CA ARG A 745 8.19 -23.47 2.29
C ARG A 745 8.95 -24.72 2.74
N VAL A 746 9.96 -25.11 1.97
CA VAL A 746 10.84 -26.24 2.29
C VAL A 746 12.30 -25.88 2.10
N GLU A 747 13.13 -26.35 3.01
CA GLU A 747 14.59 -26.37 2.88
C GLU A 747 15.01 -27.83 2.75
N LEU A 748 15.74 -28.16 1.68
CA LEU A 748 16.09 -29.53 1.31
C LEU A 748 17.57 -29.65 0.96
N ALA A 749 18.23 -30.67 1.50
CA ALA A 749 19.57 -31.07 1.08
C ALA A 749 19.56 -31.68 -0.35
N PRO A 750 20.71 -31.77 -1.04
CA PRO A 750 20.81 -32.43 -2.35
C PRO A 750 20.24 -33.85 -2.33
N GLY A 751 19.33 -34.15 -3.26
CA GLY A 751 18.66 -35.45 -3.36
C GLY A 751 17.59 -35.72 -2.30
N GLU A 752 17.37 -34.81 -1.34
CA GLU A 752 16.28 -34.94 -0.36
C GLU A 752 14.93 -34.71 -1.03
N SER A 753 13.97 -35.59 -0.71
CA SER A 753 12.56 -35.44 -1.08
C SER A 753 11.70 -35.19 0.16
N ARG A 754 10.78 -34.23 0.07
CA ARG A 754 9.78 -33.99 1.11
C ARG A 754 8.39 -33.96 0.51
N THR A 755 7.45 -34.60 1.18
CA THR A 755 6.04 -34.42 0.84
C THR A 755 5.52 -33.13 1.47
N VAL A 756 5.05 -32.20 0.64
CA VAL A 756 4.34 -30.99 1.09
C VAL A 756 2.84 -31.23 1.05
N THR A 757 2.12 -30.66 2.02
CA THR A 757 0.65 -30.65 2.06
C THR A 757 0.18 -29.21 2.21
N ILE A 758 -0.59 -28.74 1.25
CA ILE A 758 -1.20 -27.41 1.26
C ILE A 758 -2.71 -27.59 1.42
N ALA A 759 -3.29 -26.86 2.37
CA ALA A 759 -4.69 -27.03 2.75
C ALA A 759 -5.40 -25.67 2.87
N PHE A 760 -6.62 -25.58 2.35
CA PHE A 760 -7.47 -24.40 2.44
C PHE A 760 -8.95 -24.80 2.52
N ASP A 761 -9.80 -23.89 2.98
CA ASP A 761 -11.22 -24.17 3.18
C ASP A 761 -11.95 -24.17 1.82
N LEU A 762 -12.88 -25.11 1.63
CA LEU A 762 -13.66 -25.18 0.38
C LEU A 762 -14.47 -23.90 0.15
N ALA A 763 -14.90 -23.25 1.23
CA ALA A 763 -15.57 -21.95 1.19
C ALA A 763 -14.69 -20.84 0.59
N ASP A 764 -13.36 -20.96 0.63
CA ASP A 764 -12.46 -19.97 0.03
C ASP A 764 -12.55 -19.96 -1.50
N LEU A 765 -13.13 -21.01 -2.12
CA LEU A 765 -13.40 -21.07 -3.56
C LEU A 765 -14.58 -20.21 -3.99
N ALA A 766 -15.25 -19.54 -3.05
CA ALA A 766 -16.43 -18.76 -3.35
C ALA A 766 -16.10 -17.51 -4.17
N VAL A 767 -17.02 -17.16 -5.07
CA VAL A 767 -17.04 -15.91 -5.84
C VAL A 767 -18.22 -15.07 -5.38
N TRP A 768 -18.15 -13.75 -5.57
CA TRP A 768 -19.24 -12.85 -5.19
C TRP A 768 -20.34 -12.87 -6.26
N ASP A 769 -21.55 -13.25 -5.84
CA ASP A 769 -22.73 -13.26 -6.68
C ASP A 769 -23.51 -11.96 -6.52
N VAL A 770 -23.37 -11.08 -7.51
CA VAL A 770 -24.09 -9.80 -7.60
C VAL A 770 -25.60 -9.94 -7.80
N THR A 771 -26.11 -11.13 -8.15
CA THR A 771 -27.57 -11.35 -8.29
C THR A 771 -28.28 -11.48 -6.96
N ARG A 772 -27.56 -11.90 -5.91
CA ARG A 772 -28.10 -12.18 -4.57
C ARG A 772 -27.24 -11.55 -3.45
N ASN A 773 -26.21 -10.79 -3.81
CA ASN A 773 -25.26 -10.11 -2.93
C ASN A 773 -24.70 -11.01 -1.82
N ARG A 774 -24.14 -12.15 -2.23
CA ARG A 774 -23.48 -13.10 -1.32
C ARG A 774 -22.37 -13.89 -2.00
N PHE A 775 -21.46 -14.43 -1.19
CA PHE A 775 -20.50 -15.42 -1.67
C PHE A 775 -21.18 -16.75 -2.03
N VAL A 776 -20.71 -17.35 -3.12
CA VAL A 776 -21.18 -18.65 -3.63
C VAL A 776 -20.01 -19.51 -4.13
N VAL A 777 -19.98 -20.78 -3.73
CA VAL A 777 -19.14 -21.79 -4.37
C VAL A 777 -19.92 -22.37 -5.55
N GLU A 778 -19.50 -22.05 -6.77
CA GLU A 778 -20.19 -22.52 -7.97
C GLU A 778 -19.99 -24.03 -8.22
N ASP A 779 -20.98 -24.71 -8.78
CA ASP A 779 -20.79 -26.05 -9.38
C ASP A 779 -20.08 -25.91 -10.73
N ALA A 780 -18.76 -25.96 -10.71
CA ALA A 780 -17.92 -25.70 -11.87
C ALA A 780 -16.63 -26.54 -11.88
N PRO A 781 -16.16 -27.01 -13.05
CA PRO A 781 -14.86 -27.67 -13.16
C PRO A 781 -13.72 -26.74 -12.76
N ARG A 782 -12.87 -27.20 -11.84
CA ARG A 782 -11.68 -26.47 -11.37
C ARG A 782 -10.41 -27.27 -11.56
N LYS A 783 -9.29 -26.56 -11.53
CA LYS A 783 -7.95 -27.15 -11.47
C LYS A 783 -7.23 -26.64 -10.23
N ILE A 784 -6.55 -27.55 -9.54
CA ILE A 784 -5.46 -27.24 -8.62
C ILE A 784 -4.17 -27.24 -9.42
N GLN A 785 -3.32 -26.26 -9.14
CA GLN A 785 -2.03 -26.09 -9.78
C GLN A 785 -0.97 -25.89 -8.70
N LEU A 786 0.10 -26.69 -8.74
CA LEU A 786 1.29 -26.44 -7.93
C LEU A 786 2.41 -25.91 -8.83
N GLY A 787 3.05 -24.83 -8.39
CA GLY A 787 4.11 -24.17 -9.14
C GLY A 787 5.14 -23.49 -8.26
N ARG A 788 6.14 -22.92 -8.93
CA ARG A 788 7.16 -22.04 -8.33
C ARG A 788 6.77 -20.58 -8.43
N SER A 789 5.90 -20.23 -9.37
CA SER A 789 5.35 -18.88 -9.59
C SER A 789 3.99 -19.01 -10.27
N ALA A 790 3.26 -17.91 -10.42
CA ALA A 790 2.00 -17.88 -11.17
C ALA A 790 2.17 -18.29 -12.66
N LYS A 791 3.41 -18.28 -13.19
CA LYS A 791 3.73 -18.70 -14.56
C LYS A 791 4.35 -20.10 -14.63
N ASP A 792 5.26 -20.44 -13.72
CA ASP A 792 5.95 -21.74 -13.67
C ASP A 792 5.13 -22.78 -12.87
N ILE A 793 4.10 -23.33 -13.54
CA ILE A 793 3.24 -24.37 -12.99
C ILE A 793 3.78 -25.76 -13.34
N ARG A 794 4.13 -26.54 -12.32
CA ARG A 794 4.76 -27.87 -12.44
C ARG A 794 3.76 -29.02 -12.46
N LEU A 795 2.76 -28.97 -11.58
CA LEU A 795 1.74 -30.02 -11.45
C LEU A 795 0.34 -29.44 -11.55
N ARG A 796 -0.59 -30.24 -12.10
CA ARG A 796 -2.00 -29.90 -12.20
C ARG A 796 -2.85 -31.12 -11.89
N ALA A 797 -3.95 -30.92 -11.18
CA ALA A 797 -4.95 -31.95 -10.93
C ALA A 797 -6.36 -31.34 -11.05
N PRO A 798 -7.37 -32.11 -11.49
CA PRO A 798 -8.75 -31.67 -11.41
C PRO A 798 -9.17 -31.51 -9.94
N LEU A 799 -10.09 -30.58 -9.70
CA LEU A 799 -10.76 -30.41 -8.43
C LEU A 799 -12.25 -30.29 -8.71
N ASP A 800 -12.99 -31.33 -8.36
CA ASP A 800 -14.44 -31.35 -8.42
C ASP A 800 -14.99 -30.97 -7.04
N VAL A 801 -15.80 -29.92 -7.01
CA VAL A 801 -16.36 -29.37 -5.78
C VAL A 801 -17.87 -29.22 -5.99
N PRO A 802 -18.71 -29.88 -5.17
CA PRO A 802 -20.15 -29.66 -5.24
C PRO A 802 -20.42 -28.20 -4.84
N GLY A 803 -21.12 -27.50 -5.72
CA GLY A 803 -21.53 -26.12 -5.50
C GLY A 803 -22.96 -25.90 -5.97
N GLU A 804 -23.32 -24.65 -6.21
CA GLU A 804 -24.60 -24.28 -6.82
C GLU A 804 -24.37 -23.52 -8.14
N THR A 805 -25.41 -23.40 -8.97
CA THR A 805 -25.37 -22.50 -10.13
C THR A 805 -25.88 -21.13 -9.69
N ILE A 806 -25.18 -20.05 -10.05
CA ILE A 806 -25.70 -18.70 -9.86
C ILE A 806 -26.99 -18.59 -10.68
N PRO A 807 -28.16 -18.37 -10.04
CA PRO A 807 -29.42 -18.31 -10.75
C PRO A 807 -29.48 -17.02 -11.57
N PRO A 808 -30.44 -16.94 -12.49
CA PRO A 808 -30.79 -15.66 -13.03
C PRO A 808 -31.39 -14.69 -12.04
N ARG A 809 -31.25 -13.40 -12.34
CA ARG A 809 -32.07 -12.36 -11.72
C ARG A 809 -33.51 -12.51 -12.22
N SER A 810 -34.48 -12.43 -11.33
CA SER A 810 -35.90 -12.38 -11.72
C SER A 810 -36.39 -10.96 -11.57
N ILE A 811 -36.94 -10.36 -12.64
CA ILE A 811 -37.35 -8.94 -12.64
C ILE A 811 -38.34 -8.60 -11.51
N GLY A 812 -39.11 -9.59 -11.01
CA GLY A 812 -40.03 -9.44 -9.89
C GLY A 812 -39.47 -9.77 -8.50
N ALA A 813 -38.19 -10.14 -8.38
CA ALA A 813 -37.55 -10.48 -7.11
C ALA A 813 -36.84 -9.27 -6.51
N GLY A 814 -37.64 -8.43 -5.82
CA GLY A 814 -37.19 -7.32 -4.99
C GLY A 814 -36.67 -6.09 -5.77
N PRO A 815 -36.32 -5.01 -5.05
CA PRO A 815 -35.55 -3.92 -5.62
C PRO A 815 -34.10 -4.37 -5.89
N TRP A 816 -33.56 -3.99 -7.03
CA TRP A 816 -32.17 -4.19 -7.42
C TRP A 816 -31.39 -2.89 -7.22
N SER A 817 -30.21 -2.97 -6.60
CA SER A 817 -29.27 -1.85 -6.65
C SER A 817 -28.71 -1.73 -8.06
N ALA A 818 -28.60 -0.51 -8.56
CA ALA A 818 -27.88 -0.23 -9.80
C ALA A 818 -26.37 -0.46 -9.65
N ALA A 819 -25.83 -0.39 -8.43
CA ALA A 819 -24.43 -0.71 -8.16
C ALA A 819 -24.13 -2.21 -8.30
N ASP A 820 -25.14 -3.08 -8.19
CA ASP A 820 -25.00 -4.54 -8.34
C ASP A 820 -25.11 -4.98 -9.80
N HIS A 821 -24.79 -4.12 -10.78
CA HIS A 821 -24.78 -4.50 -12.19
C HIS A 821 -23.73 -5.59 -12.48
N ASP A 822 -23.94 -6.32 -13.58
CA ASP A 822 -23.02 -7.37 -14.03
C ASP A 822 -21.89 -6.79 -14.91
N ASP A 823 -22.14 -5.67 -15.60
CA ASP A 823 -21.24 -5.04 -16.58
C ASP A 823 -21.64 -3.57 -16.79
N TYR A 824 -20.73 -2.74 -17.31
CA TYR A 824 -20.98 -1.31 -17.48
C TYR A 824 -20.11 -0.63 -18.54
N HIS A 825 -20.52 0.56 -18.95
CA HIS A 825 -19.75 1.49 -19.79
C HIS A 825 -20.07 2.93 -19.42
N GLY A 826 -19.03 3.77 -19.28
CA GLY A 826 -19.19 5.22 -19.11
C GLY A 826 -19.89 5.65 -17.81
N VAL A 827 -20.00 4.79 -16.79
CA VAL A 827 -20.60 5.14 -15.50
C VAL A 827 -19.59 5.14 -14.37
N THR A 828 -19.89 5.89 -13.32
CA THR A 828 -19.11 5.93 -12.06
C THR A 828 -20.03 5.68 -10.87
N PRO A 829 -19.64 4.85 -9.89
CA PRO A 829 -20.38 4.73 -8.64
C PRO A 829 -20.42 6.05 -7.88
N CYS A 830 -21.55 6.34 -7.23
CA CYS A 830 -21.71 7.51 -6.37
C CYS A 830 -22.66 7.23 -5.20
N PRO A 831 -22.58 8.00 -4.09
CA PRO A 831 -23.51 7.85 -2.98
C PRO A 831 -24.94 8.28 -3.35
N ALA A 832 -25.94 7.50 -2.92
CA ALA A 832 -27.36 7.84 -3.10
C ALA A 832 -27.88 8.82 -2.03
N ALA A 833 -27.30 8.78 -0.82
CA ALA A 833 -27.58 9.73 0.25
C ALA A 833 -26.29 10.04 1.04
N PRO A 834 -26.25 11.13 1.82
CA PRO A 834 -25.10 11.44 2.65
C PRO A 834 -24.75 10.30 3.59
N GLU A 835 -25.71 9.61 4.20
CA GLU A 835 -25.46 8.60 5.24
C GLU A 835 -25.16 7.20 4.70
N ARG A 836 -25.88 6.77 3.65
CA ARG A 836 -25.80 5.41 3.11
C ARG A 836 -26.35 5.32 1.69
N GLY A 837 -26.22 4.13 1.11
CA GLY A 837 -26.74 3.84 -0.22
C GLY A 837 -25.77 4.22 -1.32
N GLU A 838 -25.87 3.46 -2.41
CA GLU A 838 -25.04 3.57 -3.60
C GLU A 838 -25.95 3.74 -4.82
N ALA A 839 -25.39 4.40 -5.82
CA ALA A 839 -25.96 4.63 -7.13
C ALA A 839 -24.84 4.57 -8.17
N VAL A 840 -25.21 4.58 -9.44
CA VAL A 840 -24.26 4.76 -10.55
C VAL A 840 -24.67 5.99 -11.34
N ARG A 841 -23.71 6.79 -11.76
CA ARG A 841 -23.91 8.03 -12.51
C ARG A 841 -23.20 7.97 -13.85
N SER A 842 -23.89 8.35 -14.92
CA SER A 842 -23.29 8.50 -16.25
C SER A 842 -22.24 9.60 -16.26
N ALA A 843 -21.06 9.29 -16.76
CA ALA A 843 -19.98 10.23 -17.02
C ALA A 843 -20.11 10.87 -18.42
N GLU A 844 -20.70 10.14 -19.36
CA GLU A 844 -20.90 10.55 -20.76
C GLU A 844 -22.27 10.12 -21.31
N ALA A 845 -22.63 10.62 -22.49
CA ALA A 845 -23.82 10.18 -23.20
C ALA A 845 -23.68 8.72 -23.66
N ASP A 846 -24.80 8.02 -23.82
CA ASP A 846 -24.85 6.61 -24.23
C ASP A 846 -24.12 5.64 -23.29
N SER A 847 -23.86 6.07 -22.05
CA SER A 847 -23.38 5.21 -20.97
C SER A 847 -24.42 4.16 -20.63
N TRP A 848 -24.02 3.02 -20.06
CA TRP A 848 -24.97 1.98 -19.66
C TRP A 848 -24.47 1.12 -18.50
N ILE A 849 -25.42 0.53 -17.79
CA ILE A 849 -25.20 -0.65 -16.94
C ILE A 849 -26.00 -1.82 -17.48
N ALA A 850 -25.51 -3.04 -17.28
CA ALA A 850 -26.16 -4.26 -17.72
C ALA A 850 -26.44 -5.19 -16.55
N PHE A 851 -27.65 -5.74 -16.54
CA PHE A 851 -28.04 -6.89 -15.74
C PHE A 851 -28.12 -8.09 -16.68
N ARG A 852 -27.21 -9.06 -16.50
CA ARG A 852 -27.10 -10.21 -17.39
C ARG A 852 -28.06 -11.31 -16.98
N ASP A 853 -28.59 -12.02 -17.97
CA ASP A 853 -29.36 -13.24 -17.78
C ASP A 853 -30.60 -13.04 -16.88
N VAL A 854 -31.40 -12.02 -17.18
CA VAL A 854 -32.65 -11.69 -16.47
C VAL A 854 -33.79 -12.60 -16.94
N ALA A 855 -34.54 -13.13 -15.99
CA ALA A 855 -35.78 -13.87 -16.19
C ALA A 855 -36.97 -12.92 -16.15
N PHE A 856 -37.57 -12.71 -17.31
CA PHE A 856 -38.84 -12.03 -17.50
C PHE A 856 -39.99 -13.03 -17.61
N PRO A 857 -41.16 -12.72 -17.04
CA PRO A 857 -42.36 -13.56 -17.13
C PRO A 857 -42.90 -13.64 -18.58
N PRO A 858 -43.78 -14.61 -18.89
CA PRO A 858 -44.46 -14.71 -20.17
C PRO A 858 -45.26 -13.44 -20.52
N ALA A 859 -45.45 -13.19 -21.82
CA ALA A 859 -46.22 -12.06 -22.33
C ALA A 859 -47.61 -11.97 -21.64
N GLY A 860 -47.96 -10.77 -21.15
CA GLY A 860 -49.24 -10.52 -20.47
C GLY A 860 -49.34 -11.00 -19.02
N SER A 861 -48.31 -11.63 -18.46
CA SER A 861 -48.26 -12.09 -17.05
C SER A 861 -47.19 -11.40 -16.21
N GLY A 862 -46.57 -10.35 -16.76
CA GLY A 862 -45.44 -9.65 -16.17
C GLY A 862 -45.74 -8.29 -15.56
N PRO A 863 -44.77 -7.72 -14.81
CA PRO A 863 -44.92 -6.41 -14.20
C PRO A 863 -45.19 -5.36 -15.28
N ALA A 864 -46.17 -4.50 -15.02
CA ALA A 864 -46.59 -3.47 -15.98
C ALA A 864 -45.54 -2.35 -16.12
N ALA A 865 -44.68 -2.17 -15.11
CA ALA A 865 -43.66 -1.14 -15.08
C ALA A 865 -42.47 -1.53 -14.19
N VAL A 866 -41.35 -0.84 -14.37
CA VAL A 866 -40.22 -0.78 -13.41
C VAL A 866 -40.23 0.59 -12.77
N ARG A 867 -40.20 0.63 -11.44
CA ARG A 867 -39.91 1.83 -10.67
C ARG A 867 -38.40 2.03 -10.62
N VAL A 868 -37.94 3.22 -10.99
CA VAL A 868 -36.53 3.60 -10.99
C VAL A 868 -36.33 4.74 -10.01
N SER A 869 -35.43 4.56 -9.04
CA SER A 869 -34.97 5.64 -8.16
C SER A 869 -33.79 6.34 -8.84
N ALA A 870 -33.99 7.59 -9.24
CA ALA A 870 -33.03 8.32 -10.06
C ALA A 870 -32.89 9.80 -9.66
N ASN A 871 -31.74 10.37 -10.03
CA ASN A 871 -31.40 11.79 -9.91
C ASN A 871 -30.76 12.26 -11.22
N ALA A 872 -31.04 13.47 -11.68
CA ALA A 872 -30.44 14.00 -12.90
C ALA A 872 -30.14 15.49 -12.74
N ALA A 873 -28.86 15.86 -12.67
CA ALA A 873 -28.46 17.24 -12.35
C ALA A 873 -29.01 18.28 -13.35
N SER A 874 -29.04 17.95 -14.63
CA SER A 874 -29.54 18.80 -15.73
C SER A 874 -30.81 18.28 -16.38
N GLY A 875 -31.43 17.24 -15.81
CA GLY A 875 -32.43 16.42 -16.47
C GLY A 875 -31.79 15.49 -17.51
N GLY A 876 -32.59 14.59 -18.06
CA GLY A 876 -32.10 13.62 -19.05
C GLY A 876 -33.14 12.55 -19.38
N THR A 877 -32.74 11.61 -20.22
CA THR A 877 -33.57 10.44 -20.57
C THR A 877 -32.83 9.17 -20.18
N LEU A 878 -33.60 8.21 -19.68
CA LEU A 878 -33.11 6.90 -19.33
C LEU A 878 -33.91 5.83 -20.09
N SER A 879 -33.21 4.96 -20.80
CA SER A 879 -33.80 3.95 -21.68
C SER A 879 -33.54 2.54 -21.14
N LEU A 880 -34.55 1.68 -21.17
CA LEU A 880 -34.43 0.26 -20.85
C LEU A 880 -34.42 -0.54 -22.17
N ARG A 881 -33.32 -1.24 -22.43
CA ARG A 881 -33.13 -2.03 -23.66
C ARG A 881 -32.81 -3.48 -23.36
N LEU A 882 -33.17 -4.36 -24.28
CA LEU A 882 -32.88 -5.79 -24.16
C LEU A 882 -31.73 -6.22 -25.06
N ASP A 883 -30.89 -7.11 -24.57
CA ASP A 883 -29.83 -7.85 -25.29
C ASP A 883 -28.68 -7.01 -25.89
N ASP A 884 -28.89 -5.74 -26.21
CA ASP A 884 -27.88 -4.80 -26.70
C ASP A 884 -28.21 -3.35 -26.26
N PRO A 885 -27.22 -2.56 -25.78
CA PRO A 885 -27.46 -1.20 -25.27
C PRO A 885 -27.74 -0.17 -26.37
N LEU A 886 -27.38 -0.42 -27.64
CA LEU A 886 -27.53 0.54 -28.74
C LEU A 886 -28.69 0.14 -29.66
N ASP A 887 -28.66 -1.10 -30.15
CA ASP A 887 -29.57 -1.61 -31.18
C ASP A 887 -30.64 -2.55 -30.61
N GLY A 888 -30.54 -2.91 -29.33
CA GLY A 888 -31.46 -3.82 -28.66
C GLY A 888 -32.88 -3.28 -28.55
N PRO A 889 -33.92 -4.15 -28.50
CA PRO A 889 -35.30 -3.72 -28.39
C PRO A 889 -35.52 -2.76 -27.21
N LEU A 890 -36.05 -1.57 -27.50
CA LEU A 890 -36.46 -0.61 -26.47
C LEU A 890 -37.73 -1.12 -25.78
N VAL A 891 -37.64 -1.35 -24.48
CA VAL A 891 -38.77 -1.84 -23.67
C VAL A 891 -39.28 -0.82 -22.67
N GLY A 892 -38.57 0.29 -22.46
CA GLY A 892 -39.05 1.38 -21.62
C GLY A 892 -38.19 2.63 -21.79
N ALA A 893 -38.77 3.80 -21.54
CA ALA A 893 -38.04 5.07 -21.53
C ALA A 893 -38.64 6.00 -20.47
N LEU A 894 -37.78 6.76 -19.80
CA LEU A 894 -38.11 7.69 -18.73
C LEU A 894 -37.47 9.05 -19.02
N ALA A 895 -38.26 10.12 -18.97
CA ALA A 895 -37.75 11.48 -18.89
C ALA A 895 -37.55 11.87 -17.42
N LEU A 896 -36.38 12.37 -17.08
CA LEU A 896 -36.00 12.81 -15.74
C LEU A 896 -35.91 14.35 -15.73
N PRO A 897 -36.64 15.04 -14.84
CA PRO A 897 -36.49 16.47 -14.67
C PRO A 897 -35.13 16.82 -14.04
N PRO A 898 -34.65 18.07 -14.20
CA PRO A 898 -33.45 18.55 -13.52
C PRO A 898 -33.67 18.62 -12.00
N GLU A 899 -32.73 18.06 -11.26
CA GLU A 899 -32.64 18.13 -9.80
C GLU A 899 -31.18 18.40 -9.38
N PRO A 900 -30.84 19.65 -9.01
CA PRO A 900 -29.46 20.05 -8.72
C PRO A 900 -28.91 19.48 -7.41
N ASP A 901 -29.77 19.07 -6.45
CA ASP A 901 -29.29 18.36 -5.27
C ASP A 901 -28.92 16.92 -5.64
N ARG A 902 -27.62 16.61 -5.57
CA ARG A 902 -27.08 15.29 -5.93
C ARG A 902 -27.62 14.13 -5.08
N PHE A 903 -28.21 14.40 -3.92
CA PHE A 903 -28.79 13.42 -3.02
C PHE A 903 -30.32 13.35 -3.10
N ALA A 904 -30.97 14.23 -3.86
CA ALA A 904 -32.40 14.20 -4.10
C ALA A 904 -32.75 13.18 -5.18
N PHE A 905 -32.83 11.91 -4.78
CA PHE A 905 -33.35 10.83 -5.63
C PHE A 905 -34.88 10.78 -5.56
N ALA A 906 -35.52 10.69 -6.71
CA ALA A 906 -36.97 10.54 -6.85
C ALA A 906 -37.33 9.23 -7.56
N GLU A 907 -38.56 8.75 -7.35
CA GLU A 907 -39.06 7.52 -7.96
C GLU A 907 -39.85 7.80 -9.24
N TYR A 908 -39.52 7.09 -10.32
CA TYR A 908 -40.15 7.23 -11.63
C TYR A 908 -40.67 5.87 -12.11
N GLY A 909 -41.90 5.81 -12.61
CA GLY A 909 -42.48 4.59 -13.18
C GLY A 909 -42.22 4.48 -14.68
N CYS A 910 -41.51 3.44 -15.12
CA CYS A 910 -41.20 3.14 -16.51
C CYS A 910 -42.05 1.97 -17.00
N PRO A 911 -43.05 2.18 -17.88
CA PRO A 911 -43.80 1.08 -18.46
C PRO A 911 -42.87 0.10 -19.18
N LEU A 912 -43.10 -1.21 -18.99
CA LEU A 912 -42.38 -2.26 -19.71
C LEU A 912 -43.17 -2.71 -20.93
N GLY A 913 -42.52 -2.70 -22.10
CA GLY A 913 -43.08 -3.15 -23.36
C GLY A 913 -43.19 -4.67 -23.46
N GLU A 914 -44.07 -5.15 -24.35
CA GLU A 914 -44.40 -6.56 -24.54
C GLU A 914 -43.21 -7.46 -24.92
N ALA A 915 -42.10 -6.88 -25.39
CA ALA A 915 -40.88 -7.62 -25.74
C ALA A 915 -40.10 -8.12 -24.50
N ALA A 916 -40.40 -7.62 -23.29
CA ALA A 916 -39.79 -8.03 -22.04
C ALA A 916 -40.29 -9.41 -21.56
N THR A 917 -39.88 -10.48 -22.25
CA THR A 917 -40.30 -11.86 -21.96
C THR A 917 -39.14 -12.84 -22.08
N GLY A 918 -39.17 -13.92 -21.29
CA GLY A 918 -38.17 -14.99 -21.35
C GLY A 918 -36.82 -14.62 -20.71
N ARG A 919 -35.73 -15.13 -21.28
CA ARG A 919 -34.35 -14.94 -20.79
C ARG A 919 -33.66 -13.90 -21.67
N ARG A 920 -33.27 -12.77 -21.07
CA ARG A 920 -32.73 -11.59 -21.78
C ARG A 920 -31.70 -10.87 -20.93
N ASP A 921 -30.78 -10.15 -21.56
CA ASP A 921 -29.98 -9.15 -20.84
C ASP A 921 -30.78 -7.85 -20.77
N LEU A 922 -30.75 -7.15 -19.63
CA LEU A 922 -31.40 -5.85 -19.46
C LEU A 922 -30.33 -4.76 -19.34
N PHE A 923 -30.38 -3.80 -20.24
CA PHE A 923 -29.54 -2.61 -20.23
C PHE A 923 -30.32 -1.40 -19.73
N VAL A 924 -29.72 -0.64 -18.84
CA VAL A 924 -30.16 0.68 -18.41
C VAL A 924 -29.21 1.68 -19.08
N VAL A 925 -29.71 2.40 -20.07
CA VAL A 925 -28.94 3.30 -20.93
C VAL A 925 -29.21 4.74 -20.54
N PHE A 926 -28.15 5.50 -20.37
CA PHE A 926 -28.13 6.89 -19.95
C PHE A 926 -27.85 7.75 -21.18
N ASP A 927 -28.89 8.38 -21.74
CA ASP A 927 -28.76 9.13 -22.99
C ASP A 927 -27.94 10.43 -22.82
N GLN A 928 -27.68 10.84 -21.56
CA GLN A 928 -26.94 12.05 -21.20
C GLN A 928 -26.04 11.83 -19.98
N PRO A 929 -24.94 12.59 -19.83
CA PRO A 929 -24.12 12.58 -18.63
C PRO A 929 -24.85 13.16 -17.41
N GLY A 930 -24.41 12.80 -16.21
CA GLY A 930 -24.89 13.36 -14.94
C GLY A 930 -26.20 12.76 -14.42
N VAL A 931 -26.77 11.77 -15.12
CA VAL A 931 -27.94 11.00 -14.67
C VAL A 931 -27.46 9.87 -13.76
N ALA A 932 -28.06 9.73 -12.58
CA ALA A 932 -27.77 8.69 -11.62
C ALA A 932 -28.98 7.81 -11.33
N VAL A 933 -28.75 6.51 -11.17
CA VAL A 933 -29.75 5.52 -10.74
C VAL A 933 -29.25 4.80 -9.50
N ALA A 934 -30.10 4.70 -8.49
CA ALA A 934 -29.83 3.95 -7.27
C ALA A 934 -30.50 2.57 -7.31
N ILE A 935 -31.80 2.52 -7.65
CA ILE A 935 -32.63 1.32 -7.48
C ILE A 935 -33.51 1.10 -8.71
N LEU A 936 -33.69 -0.17 -9.10
CA LEU A 936 -34.71 -0.64 -10.05
C LEU A 936 -35.62 -1.66 -9.36
N GLU A 937 -36.92 -1.45 -9.34
CA GLU A 937 -37.90 -2.37 -8.71
C GLU A 937 -39.08 -2.62 -9.66
N ALA A 938 -39.40 -3.88 -9.96
CA ALA A 938 -40.62 -4.17 -10.71
C ALA A 938 -41.88 -3.83 -9.91
N VAL A 939 -42.84 -3.20 -10.58
CA VAL A 939 -44.16 -2.91 -10.01
C VAL A 939 -45.12 -4.05 -10.41
N PRO A 940 -45.72 -4.76 -9.44
CA PRO A 940 -46.70 -5.80 -9.73
C PRO A 940 -47.87 -5.24 -10.56
N SER A 941 -48.35 -6.04 -11.51
CA SER A 941 -49.60 -5.79 -12.22
C SER A 941 -50.75 -5.94 -11.21
N GLY A 942 -51.49 -4.86 -10.97
CA GLY A 942 -52.62 -4.83 -10.04
C GLY A 942 -53.80 -5.69 -10.47
#